data_AF-A0A7S4BK02-F1
#
_entry.id   AF-A0A7S4BK02-F1
#
_cell.length_a   1.000
_cell.length_b   1.000
_cell.length_c   1.000
_cell.angle_alpha   90.00
_cell.angle_beta   90.00
_cell.angle_gamma   90.00
#
_symmetry.space_group_name_H-M   'P 1'
#
loop_
_entity.id
_entity.type
_entity.pdbx_description
1 polymer ?
#
loop_
_entity_poly.entity_id
_entity_poly.type
_entity_poly.pdbx_seq_one_letter_code
_entity_poly.pdbx_strand_id
1 'polypeptide(L)'
;MRRYTLFLVLCASWNRQHSLRTIVAVRAADEADTVAALIAQARILARESRVDEAETALTAAQRAAESDRTSSPSKVAEQVAEVVLLQGNLAMYLRSDAVRAERLYRESLRQHARWDGYWFLGKALRQQGQPTAAAAAFEAAAALNTANTASRLEAAGSWVEAGSFGDAKRVLRAAAKAEPHGSEAPLALARTATQLGAPAHELLQIWRDAVELRPWQASVLIEGAASGVFGADEAHEHATSPQSSPLLRRCDLVAAARVLAPGTPLPPQLEQACAAALGSAGQQTADRAPLASAVEALRGGACALLVGAPELAPYAAVSEADQSECVVSLAPSARVRLGSAAHGLIIHRGEKLTIMTNYAGSDSKAGNGSDDSEAAVLDAGGTSRHFLVAGGDLTLENVSLRGGRSLLSGGGAVMIVAGALRVRGGSFESNRAVLGSGGAVAARCAIGCELSFESVTFRANSATWRGGAISTFGGVLEETRKERATMGHPTTVEFSKVEFVDNSAARGAPEIHACGVDVSGVSEDLVARLCKDEGVSSGGGDGGGADDDGDRFSPLMLEALEAQADALELLEVEGLGRHALAAMQRASVADGTSPTAFATHFTFLYTRAMDSHAAARLAAYQLARPADPSLSAYHATLQNKSAPALLQRGRTLNAEVEMMRTSSNGVGATSLLFTSRDEAQDAATSAFVKSLVLDPTNGDAWHDLGTSLFFAGEMAEAELVYARGLQHAPSHEGLLAEAKKARAYPPAPDESDATVAQFTDADFRSIAIPPGCFGDRPNARDIQSGAEVFGASPTVYVTRDPMLTADEAQTAIKLANQWADRHGGWTTSRHYSVATTDVPLTSLPEALPWFNAALAKKLLPALASRYPAAAPKPSKLRVLDCFLVRYRAGEQPSLPTHSDQSLLSFTIALNDPREYEGGGTSFPTLGLALDAPNAGHAVLFPGKLLHGGAEITRGTRYVIVLFMGYFANRSGRKPGYVLREMQNLRDLPGDDGRPTAGGAGKDEL
;
A
#
# COMPACT_ATOMS: atom_id res chain seq x y z
N MET A 1 -38.43 -55.17 -8.17
CA MET A 1 -37.45 -56.07 -8.81
C MET A 1 -37.48 -55.78 -10.30
N ARG A 2 -36.42 -55.56 -11.04
CA ARG A 2 -34.96 -55.39 -10.84
C ARG A 2 -34.52 -54.65 -12.12
N ARG A 3 -33.53 -53.76 -12.02
CA ARG A 3 -32.83 -53.02 -13.10
C ARG A 3 -33.21 -51.53 -13.29
N TYR A 4 -33.19 -50.75 -12.21
CA TYR A 4 -32.67 -49.37 -12.28
C TYR A 4 -31.75 -49.05 -11.09
N THR A 5 -31.07 -50.09 -10.61
CA THR A 5 -29.99 -50.04 -9.60
C THR A 5 -28.61 -49.87 -10.25
N LEU A 6 -28.52 -49.35 -11.48
CA LEU A 6 -27.23 -49.15 -12.17
C LEU A 6 -27.02 -47.76 -12.79
N PHE A 7 -27.95 -46.82 -12.63
CA PHE A 7 -27.71 -45.41 -12.99
C PHE A 7 -27.22 -44.56 -11.79
N LEU A 8 -27.23 -45.14 -10.60
CA LEU A 8 -26.59 -44.63 -9.38
C LEU A 8 -25.05 -44.77 -9.36
N VAL A 9 -24.42 -45.03 -10.51
CA VAL A 9 -22.94 -45.04 -10.62
C VAL A 9 -22.42 -43.97 -11.60
N LEU A 10 -23.28 -43.22 -12.31
CA LEU A 10 -22.85 -42.12 -13.20
C LEU A 10 -23.32 -40.72 -12.77
N CYS A 11 -23.99 -40.59 -11.62
CA CYS A 11 -24.24 -39.29 -10.97
C CYS A 11 -23.06 -38.78 -10.13
N ALA A 12 -21.83 -39.22 -10.42
CA ALA A 12 -20.60 -38.76 -9.78
C ALA A 12 -19.61 -38.19 -10.80
N SER A 13 -20.03 -37.17 -11.56
CA SER A 13 -19.17 -36.10 -12.09
C SER A 13 -20.00 -35.12 -12.93
N TRP A 14 -19.72 -33.83 -12.77
CA TRP A 14 -20.16 -32.68 -13.57
C TRP A 14 -21.39 -31.85 -13.15
N ASN A 15 -21.12 -31.06 -12.10
CA ASN A 15 -21.46 -29.66 -11.85
C ASN A 15 -22.59 -28.91 -12.59
N ARG A 16 -23.53 -28.48 -11.73
CA ARG A 16 -24.39 -27.29 -11.70
C ARG A 16 -23.87 -26.04 -12.45
N GLN A 17 -24.70 -25.49 -13.34
CA GLN A 17 -24.82 -24.05 -13.57
C GLN A 17 -26.18 -23.65 -14.20
N HIS A 18 -27.30 -24.21 -13.74
CA HIS A 18 -28.64 -23.83 -14.25
C HIS A 18 -29.69 -23.83 -13.13
N SER A 19 -29.99 -22.65 -12.58
CA SER A 19 -31.33 -22.30 -12.06
C SER A 19 -31.31 -20.87 -11.50
N LEU A 20 -31.58 -19.89 -12.36
CA LEU A 20 -32.12 -18.56 -11.99
C LEU A 20 -32.50 -17.70 -13.22
N ARG A 21 -32.33 -18.18 -14.46
CA ARG A 21 -32.59 -17.40 -15.69
C ARG A 21 -33.96 -17.61 -16.36
N THR A 22 -34.87 -18.42 -15.81
CA THR A 22 -36.12 -18.77 -16.53
C THR A 22 -37.41 -18.17 -15.93
N ILE A 23 -37.34 -17.28 -14.94
CA ILE A 23 -38.56 -16.72 -14.30
C ILE A 23 -38.97 -15.32 -14.82
N VAL A 24 -38.16 -14.65 -15.65
CA VAL A 24 -38.53 -13.32 -16.20
C VAL A 24 -39.01 -13.34 -17.66
N ALA A 25 -38.91 -14.48 -18.37
CA ALA A 25 -39.18 -14.52 -19.81
C ALA A 25 -40.62 -14.90 -20.24
N VAL A 26 -41.62 -14.97 -19.34
CA VAL A 26 -42.99 -15.40 -19.70
C VAL A 26 -44.08 -14.38 -19.31
N ARG A 27 -43.76 -13.09 -19.12
CA ARG A 27 -44.78 -12.06 -18.80
C ARG A 27 -44.72 -10.74 -19.57
N ALA A 28 -43.99 -10.64 -20.67
CA ALA A 28 -43.89 -9.40 -21.46
C ALA A 28 -44.14 -9.60 -22.97
N ALA A 29 -45.10 -10.46 -23.34
CA ALA A 29 -45.47 -10.68 -24.74
C ALA A 29 -46.58 -9.75 -25.27
N ASP A 30 -47.18 -8.90 -24.42
CA ASP A 30 -48.30 -7.99 -24.81
C ASP A 30 -47.93 -6.49 -24.78
N GLU A 31 -46.67 -6.11 -24.55
CA GLU A 31 -46.19 -4.71 -24.57
C GLU A 31 -44.99 -4.50 -25.52
N ALA A 32 -44.90 -5.29 -26.59
CA ALA A 32 -43.69 -5.43 -27.41
C ALA A 32 -43.51 -4.44 -28.58
N ASP A 33 -44.15 -3.26 -28.57
CA ASP A 33 -44.15 -2.36 -29.76
C ASP A 33 -43.28 -1.10 -29.61
N THR A 34 -42.58 -0.90 -28.50
CA THR A 34 -41.68 0.26 -28.37
C THR A 34 -40.28 -0.05 -28.90
N VAL A 35 -39.67 0.93 -29.59
CA VAL A 35 -38.28 0.85 -30.10
C VAL A 35 -37.31 0.40 -29.00
N ALA A 36 -37.46 0.91 -27.78
CA ALA A 36 -36.61 0.58 -26.63
C ALA A 36 -36.75 -0.88 -26.18
N ALA A 37 -37.98 -1.42 -26.16
CA ALA A 37 -38.22 -2.82 -25.79
C ALA A 37 -37.58 -3.79 -26.79
N LEU A 38 -37.70 -3.49 -28.09
CA LEU A 38 -37.11 -4.29 -29.16
C LEU A 38 -35.57 -4.24 -29.15
N ILE A 39 -34.97 -3.07 -28.83
CA ILE A 39 -33.52 -2.95 -28.60
C ILE A 39 -33.08 -3.79 -27.39
N ALA A 40 -33.82 -3.74 -26.29
CA ALA A 40 -33.50 -4.52 -25.08
C ALA A 40 -33.56 -6.03 -25.36
N GLN A 41 -34.58 -6.48 -26.09
CA GLN A 41 -34.71 -7.87 -26.54
C GLN A 41 -33.53 -8.29 -27.42
N ALA A 42 -33.14 -7.46 -28.40
CA ALA A 42 -32.00 -7.73 -29.27
C ALA A 42 -30.69 -7.91 -28.49
N ARG A 43 -30.44 -7.08 -27.46
CA ARG A 43 -29.24 -7.18 -26.60
C ARG A 43 -29.21 -8.48 -25.80
N ILE A 44 -30.37 -8.97 -25.33
CA ILE A 44 -30.47 -10.25 -24.62
C ILE A 44 -30.16 -11.39 -25.59
N LEU A 45 -30.79 -11.42 -26.76
CA LEU A 45 -30.60 -12.45 -27.79
C LEU A 45 -29.14 -12.51 -28.26
N ALA A 46 -28.48 -11.36 -28.45
CA ALA A 46 -27.07 -11.29 -28.81
C ALA A 46 -26.15 -11.89 -27.73
N ARG A 47 -26.44 -11.69 -26.43
CA ARG A 47 -25.67 -12.31 -25.32
C ARG A 47 -25.86 -13.82 -25.26
N GLU A 48 -26.98 -14.33 -25.75
CA GLU A 48 -27.26 -15.76 -25.86
C GLU A 48 -26.71 -16.39 -27.15
N SER A 49 -25.96 -15.63 -27.97
CA SER A 49 -25.47 -16.06 -29.29
C SER A 49 -26.57 -16.40 -30.31
N ARG A 50 -27.80 -15.89 -30.10
CA ARG A 50 -28.95 -16.05 -31.01
C ARG A 50 -28.97 -14.92 -32.04
N VAL A 51 -27.97 -14.93 -32.92
CA VAL A 51 -27.62 -13.80 -33.82
C VAL A 51 -28.76 -13.45 -34.79
N ASP A 52 -29.39 -14.44 -35.43
CA ASP A 52 -30.47 -14.19 -36.41
C ASP A 52 -31.74 -13.61 -35.76
N GLU A 53 -32.04 -14.01 -34.53
CA GLU A 53 -33.18 -13.50 -33.78
C GLU A 53 -32.92 -12.08 -33.27
N ALA A 54 -31.68 -11.78 -32.83
CA ALA A 54 -31.27 -10.43 -32.49
C ALA A 54 -31.37 -9.49 -33.71
N GLU A 55 -31.00 -9.96 -34.90
CA GLU A 55 -31.13 -9.20 -36.15
C GLU A 55 -32.60 -8.93 -36.52
N THR A 56 -33.47 -9.91 -36.30
CA THR A 56 -34.91 -9.78 -36.51
C THR A 56 -35.51 -8.73 -35.57
N ALA A 57 -35.13 -8.76 -34.29
CA ALA A 57 -35.58 -7.78 -33.29
C ALA A 57 -35.11 -6.35 -33.62
N LEU A 58 -33.86 -6.17 -34.08
CA LEU A 58 -33.36 -4.87 -34.54
C LEU A 58 -34.07 -4.39 -35.81
N THR A 59 -34.40 -5.29 -36.74
CA THR A 59 -35.17 -4.93 -37.94
C THR A 59 -36.58 -4.44 -37.58
N ALA A 60 -37.22 -5.07 -36.58
CA ALA A 60 -38.50 -4.61 -36.05
C ALA A 60 -38.36 -3.25 -35.35
N ALA A 61 -37.31 -3.05 -34.54
CA ALA A 61 -37.04 -1.78 -33.87
C ALA A 61 -36.86 -0.62 -34.86
N GLN A 62 -36.20 -0.88 -36.00
CA GLN A 62 -35.97 0.12 -37.05
C GLN A 62 -37.29 0.54 -37.70
N ARG A 63 -38.14 -0.42 -38.08
CA ARG A 63 -39.46 -0.12 -38.65
C ARG A 63 -40.34 0.65 -37.68
N ALA A 64 -40.30 0.29 -36.39
CA ALA A 64 -41.02 1.00 -35.34
C ALA A 64 -40.56 2.46 -35.24
N ALA A 65 -39.23 2.69 -35.24
CA ALA A 65 -38.65 4.03 -35.21
C ALA A 65 -39.03 4.86 -36.46
N GLU A 66 -38.93 4.30 -37.65
CA GLU A 66 -39.30 4.97 -38.92
C GLU A 66 -40.80 5.29 -39.01
N SER A 67 -41.64 4.53 -38.30
CA SER A 67 -43.10 4.73 -38.25
C SER A 67 -43.58 5.67 -37.14
N ASP A 68 -42.69 6.13 -36.25
CA ASP A 68 -43.04 7.03 -35.15
C ASP A 68 -43.40 8.43 -35.69
N ARG A 69 -44.71 8.72 -35.70
CA ARG A 69 -45.26 10.03 -36.10
C ARG A 69 -45.42 10.99 -34.92
N THR A 70 -45.13 10.55 -33.71
CA THR A 70 -45.33 11.30 -32.46
C THR A 70 -44.07 12.03 -32.01
N SER A 71 -42.90 11.48 -32.33
CA SER A 71 -41.61 12.09 -32.07
C SER A 71 -41.23 13.14 -33.13
N SER A 72 -40.36 14.07 -32.76
CA SER A 72 -39.80 15.04 -33.71
C SER A 72 -38.94 14.32 -34.78
N PRO A 73 -38.80 14.87 -36.00
CA PRO A 73 -37.95 14.28 -37.04
C PRO A 73 -36.50 14.04 -36.57
N SER A 74 -35.97 14.93 -35.73
CA SER A 74 -34.64 14.76 -35.13
C SER A 74 -34.55 13.54 -34.20
N LYS A 75 -35.61 13.30 -33.41
CA LYS A 75 -35.67 12.18 -32.47
C LYS A 75 -35.89 10.84 -33.18
N VAL A 76 -36.68 10.84 -34.26
CA VAL A 76 -36.82 9.68 -35.16
C VAL A 76 -35.47 9.34 -35.79
N ALA A 77 -34.75 10.35 -36.31
CA ALA A 77 -33.43 10.14 -36.90
C ALA A 77 -32.41 9.58 -35.90
N GLU A 78 -32.43 10.05 -34.65
CA GLU A 78 -31.59 9.53 -33.56
C GLU A 78 -31.89 8.06 -33.22
N GLN A 79 -33.18 7.70 -33.13
CA GLN A 79 -33.62 6.33 -32.85
C GLN A 79 -33.24 5.37 -33.98
N VAL A 80 -33.47 5.76 -35.24
CA VAL A 80 -33.05 4.97 -36.40
C VAL A 80 -31.54 4.80 -36.41
N ALA A 81 -30.78 5.86 -36.10
CA ALA A 81 -29.33 5.79 -36.02
C ALA A 81 -28.85 4.79 -34.95
N GLU A 82 -29.49 4.74 -33.76
CA GLU A 82 -29.15 3.76 -32.71
C GLU A 82 -29.40 2.32 -33.15
N VAL A 83 -30.54 2.05 -33.78
CA VAL A 83 -30.88 0.70 -34.21
C VAL A 83 -29.92 0.22 -35.30
N VAL A 84 -29.64 1.05 -36.30
CA VAL A 84 -28.71 0.72 -37.39
C VAL A 84 -27.27 0.54 -36.87
N LEU A 85 -26.87 1.32 -35.85
CA LEU A 85 -25.57 1.13 -35.17
C LEU A 85 -25.47 -0.27 -34.53
N LEU A 86 -26.52 -0.72 -33.83
CA LEU A 86 -26.55 -2.02 -33.19
C LEU A 86 -26.55 -3.18 -34.20
N GLN A 87 -27.17 -3.00 -35.37
CA GLN A 87 -27.06 -3.96 -36.48
C GLN A 87 -25.61 -4.04 -36.98
N GLY A 88 -24.91 -2.91 -37.07
CA GLY A 88 -23.48 -2.85 -37.38
C GLY A 88 -22.64 -3.62 -36.37
N ASN A 89 -22.91 -3.45 -35.06
CA ASN A 89 -22.21 -4.18 -33.99
C ASN A 89 -22.42 -5.68 -34.07
N LEU A 90 -23.64 -6.12 -34.39
CA LEU A 90 -23.96 -7.52 -34.61
C LEU A 90 -23.14 -8.11 -35.78
N ALA A 91 -23.06 -7.39 -36.91
CA ALA A 91 -22.26 -7.79 -38.06
C ALA A 91 -20.76 -7.85 -37.73
N MET A 92 -20.25 -6.83 -37.05
CA MET A 92 -18.83 -6.72 -36.68
C MET A 92 -18.38 -7.84 -35.74
N TYR A 93 -19.06 -8.01 -34.60
CA TYR A 93 -18.54 -8.81 -33.49
C TYR A 93 -19.07 -10.24 -33.43
N LEU A 94 -20.27 -10.49 -33.95
CA LEU A 94 -20.90 -11.82 -33.89
C LEU A 94 -20.90 -12.54 -35.23
N ARG A 95 -20.79 -11.80 -36.35
CA ARG A 95 -20.63 -12.39 -37.70
C ARG A 95 -19.24 -12.21 -38.31
N SER A 96 -18.36 -11.43 -37.68
CA SER A 96 -17.02 -11.09 -38.22
C SER A 96 -17.05 -10.49 -39.63
N ASP A 97 -18.11 -9.74 -39.97
CA ASP A 97 -18.32 -9.13 -41.29
C ASP A 97 -18.07 -7.62 -41.21
N ALA A 98 -16.79 -7.24 -41.31
CA ALA A 98 -16.36 -5.85 -41.21
C ALA A 98 -16.85 -4.96 -42.37
N VAL A 99 -17.02 -5.53 -43.57
CA VAL A 99 -17.51 -4.81 -44.77
C VAL A 99 -18.99 -4.43 -44.59
N ARG A 100 -19.81 -5.37 -44.12
CA ARG A 100 -21.20 -5.09 -43.79
C ARG A 100 -21.33 -4.13 -42.62
N ALA A 101 -20.50 -4.29 -41.60
CA ALA A 101 -20.47 -3.39 -40.44
C ALA A 101 -20.15 -1.94 -40.86
N GLU A 102 -19.13 -1.72 -41.70
CA GLU A 102 -18.79 -0.39 -42.22
C GLU A 102 -19.99 0.28 -42.90
N ARG A 103 -20.68 -0.45 -43.78
CA ARG A 103 -21.86 0.08 -44.49
C ARG A 103 -22.95 0.52 -43.51
N LEU A 104 -23.22 -0.30 -42.49
CA LEU A 104 -24.23 -0.01 -41.47
C LEU A 104 -23.83 1.16 -40.58
N TYR A 105 -22.56 1.28 -40.19
CA TYR A 105 -22.08 2.43 -39.43
C TYR A 105 -22.18 3.74 -40.22
N ARG A 106 -21.82 3.74 -41.51
CA ARG A 106 -22.02 4.93 -42.39
C ARG A 106 -23.50 5.26 -42.56
N GLU A 107 -24.38 4.27 -42.61
CA GLU A 107 -25.82 4.47 -42.68
C GLU A 107 -26.37 5.09 -41.39
N SER A 108 -26.01 4.55 -40.22
CA SER A 108 -26.33 5.13 -38.92
C SER A 108 -25.90 6.60 -38.82
N LEU A 109 -24.67 6.91 -39.23
CA LEU A 109 -24.12 8.26 -39.18
C LEU A 109 -24.77 9.26 -40.14
N ARG A 110 -25.39 8.79 -41.24
CA ARG A 110 -26.21 9.65 -42.13
C ARG A 110 -27.53 10.03 -41.49
N GLN A 111 -28.06 9.19 -40.61
CA GLN A 111 -29.29 9.47 -39.87
C GLN A 111 -29.01 10.43 -38.71
N HIS A 112 -28.00 10.13 -37.89
CA HIS A 112 -27.61 10.99 -36.78
C HIS A 112 -26.11 10.82 -36.48
N ALA A 113 -25.40 11.95 -36.45
CA ALA A 113 -23.99 11.97 -36.09
C ALA A 113 -23.84 11.66 -34.59
N ARG A 114 -23.13 10.57 -34.27
CA ARG A 114 -22.92 10.10 -32.89
C ARG A 114 -21.50 9.58 -32.72
N TRP A 115 -20.90 9.86 -31.57
CA TRP A 115 -19.48 9.57 -31.34
C TRP A 115 -19.17 8.07 -31.40
N ASP A 116 -20.04 7.22 -30.84
CA ASP A 116 -19.92 5.77 -30.85
C ASP A 116 -20.08 5.18 -32.26
N GLY A 117 -20.95 5.76 -33.09
CA GLY A 117 -21.06 5.43 -34.52
C GLY A 117 -19.76 5.62 -35.28
N TYR A 118 -19.09 6.76 -35.09
CA TYR A 118 -17.78 7.02 -35.67
C TYR A 118 -16.68 6.13 -35.06
N TRP A 119 -16.77 5.81 -33.76
CA TRP A 119 -15.82 4.92 -33.10
C TRP A 119 -15.89 3.48 -33.66
N PHE A 120 -17.09 2.92 -33.79
CA PHE A 120 -17.29 1.59 -34.37
C PHE A 120 -16.92 1.54 -35.87
N LEU A 121 -17.21 2.62 -36.62
CA LEU A 121 -16.73 2.77 -38.00
C LEU A 121 -15.20 2.70 -38.07
N GLY A 122 -14.51 3.37 -37.16
CA GLY A 122 -13.05 3.32 -37.04
C GLY A 122 -12.53 1.90 -36.83
N LYS A 123 -13.16 1.11 -35.94
CA LYS A 123 -12.78 -0.30 -35.71
C LYS A 123 -12.97 -1.17 -36.95
N ALA A 124 -14.10 -1.00 -37.66
CA ALA A 124 -14.37 -1.75 -38.89
C ALA A 124 -13.37 -1.41 -40.01
N LEU A 125 -13.02 -0.14 -40.19
CA LEU A 125 -12.04 0.31 -41.18
C LEU A 125 -10.62 -0.22 -40.86
N ARG A 126 -10.24 -0.19 -39.58
CA ARG A 126 -8.94 -0.70 -39.13
C ARG A 126 -8.79 -2.20 -39.36
N GLN A 127 -9.83 -3.00 -39.06
CA GLN A 127 -9.84 -4.45 -39.32
C GLN A 127 -9.72 -4.77 -40.82
N GLN A 128 -10.22 -3.88 -41.69
CA GLN A 128 -10.09 -4.01 -43.14
C GLN A 128 -8.74 -3.52 -43.68
N GLY A 129 -7.79 -3.15 -42.82
CA GLY A 129 -6.46 -2.66 -43.25
C GLY A 129 -6.50 -1.25 -43.83
N GLN A 130 -7.47 -0.41 -43.43
CA GLN A 130 -7.59 0.99 -43.85
C GLN A 130 -7.27 1.96 -42.69
N PRO A 131 -6.01 2.05 -42.23
CA PRO A 131 -5.65 2.76 -41.01
C PRO A 131 -5.86 4.28 -41.08
N THR A 132 -5.63 4.90 -42.25
CA THR A 132 -5.89 6.34 -42.46
C THR A 132 -7.38 6.68 -42.35
N ALA A 133 -8.24 5.86 -42.95
CA ALA A 133 -9.69 6.04 -42.89
C ALA A 133 -10.21 5.76 -41.47
N ALA A 134 -9.65 4.77 -40.79
CA ALA A 134 -9.96 4.47 -39.40
C ALA A 134 -9.60 5.65 -38.48
N ALA A 135 -8.41 6.22 -38.65
CA ALA A 135 -7.97 7.37 -37.86
C ALA A 135 -8.90 8.58 -38.01
N ALA A 136 -9.33 8.88 -39.24
CA ALA A 136 -10.30 9.94 -39.52
C ALA A 136 -11.66 9.69 -38.84
N ALA A 137 -12.14 8.44 -38.85
CA ALA A 137 -13.36 8.06 -38.14
C ALA A 137 -13.22 8.24 -36.62
N PHE A 138 -12.11 7.80 -36.02
CA PHE A 138 -11.86 7.98 -34.60
C PHE A 138 -11.68 9.46 -34.20
N GLU A 139 -11.09 10.30 -35.06
CA GLU A 139 -11.03 11.75 -34.84
C GLU A 139 -12.42 12.39 -34.91
N ALA A 140 -13.28 11.95 -35.84
CA ALA A 140 -14.68 12.39 -35.88
C ALA A 140 -15.45 11.96 -34.62
N ALA A 141 -15.19 10.76 -34.09
CA ALA A 141 -15.73 10.32 -32.79
C ALA A 141 -15.25 11.22 -31.65
N ALA A 142 -13.95 11.55 -31.62
CA ALA A 142 -13.36 12.44 -30.63
C ALA A 142 -13.84 13.89 -30.75
N ALA A 143 -14.25 14.34 -31.93
CA ALA A 143 -14.82 15.67 -32.13
C ALA A 143 -16.25 15.78 -31.57
N LEU A 144 -17.04 14.70 -31.66
CA LEU A 144 -18.40 14.65 -31.11
C LEU A 144 -18.45 14.35 -29.61
N ASN A 145 -17.42 13.70 -29.08
CA ASN A 145 -17.26 13.47 -27.65
C ASN A 145 -15.84 13.89 -27.23
N THR A 146 -15.67 15.19 -27.07
CA THR A 146 -14.38 15.80 -26.74
C THR A 146 -13.84 15.38 -25.38
N ALA A 147 -14.68 14.87 -24.49
CA ALA A 147 -14.31 14.31 -23.19
C ALA A 147 -13.82 12.85 -23.27
N ASN A 148 -14.07 12.13 -24.38
CA ASN A 148 -13.65 10.73 -24.53
C ASN A 148 -12.26 10.64 -25.19
N THR A 149 -11.23 10.45 -24.39
CA THR A 149 -9.85 10.27 -24.87
C THR A 149 -9.59 8.92 -25.52
N ALA A 150 -10.41 7.89 -25.25
CA ALA A 150 -10.27 6.58 -25.88
C ALA A 150 -10.42 6.65 -27.40
N SER A 151 -11.28 7.55 -27.90
CA SER A 151 -11.40 7.81 -29.34
C SER A 151 -10.12 8.43 -29.92
N ARG A 152 -9.45 9.32 -29.18
CA ARG A 152 -8.17 9.89 -29.61
C ARG A 152 -7.02 8.87 -29.54
N LEU A 153 -7.03 7.98 -28.56
CA LEU A 153 -6.06 6.88 -28.46
C LEU A 153 -6.19 5.90 -29.64
N GLU A 154 -7.41 5.54 -30.02
CA GLU A 154 -7.68 4.67 -31.17
C GLU A 154 -7.32 5.37 -32.50
N ALA A 155 -7.58 6.68 -32.63
CA ALA A 155 -7.12 7.49 -33.75
C ALA A 155 -5.60 7.49 -33.86
N ALA A 156 -4.90 7.73 -32.73
CA ALA A 156 -3.45 7.70 -32.69
C ALA A 156 -2.86 6.34 -33.05
N GLY A 157 -3.41 5.25 -32.52
CA GLY A 157 -3.00 3.90 -32.88
C GLY A 157 -3.18 3.61 -34.37
N SER A 158 -4.27 4.09 -34.97
CA SER A 158 -4.52 3.97 -36.40
C SER A 158 -3.55 4.82 -37.23
N TRP A 159 -3.18 6.01 -36.77
CA TRP A 159 -2.13 6.82 -37.41
C TRP A 159 -0.75 6.17 -37.35
N VAL A 160 -0.41 5.50 -36.24
CA VAL A 160 0.82 4.70 -36.12
C VAL A 160 0.82 3.53 -37.13
N GLU A 161 -0.30 2.81 -37.27
CA GLU A 161 -0.43 1.75 -38.29
C GLU A 161 -0.35 2.27 -39.73
N ALA A 162 -0.79 3.50 -39.98
CA ALA A 162 -0.64 4.18 -41.25
C ALA A 162 0.79 4.72 -41.49
N GLY A 163 1.72 4.56 -40.53
CA GLY A 163 3.07 5.13 -40.57
C GLY A 163 3.11 6.66 -40.42
N SER A 164 1.98 7.29 -40.06
CA SER A 164 1.83 8.74 -39.92
C SER A 164 2.06 9.18 -38.48
N PHE A 165 3.30 9.03 -38.01
CA PHE A 165 3.70 9.33 -36.63
C PHE A 165 3.49 10.80 -36.21
N GLY A 166 3.52 11.73 -37.16
CA GLY A 166 3.22 13.16 -36.91
C GLY A 166 1.76 13.39 -36.51
N ASP A 167 0.82 12.76 -37.21
CA ASP A 167 -0.60 12.81 -36.88
C ASP A 167 -0.91 12.07 -35.59
N ALA A 168 -0.29 10.90 -35.38
CA ALA A 168 -0.37 10.19 -34.11
C ALA A 168 0.07 11.08 -32.94
N LYS A 169 1.22 11.76 -33.06
CA LYS A 169 1.75 12.69 -32.05
C LYS A 169 0.80 13.87 -31.80
N ARG A 170 0.20 14.46 -32.85
CA ARG A 170 -0.81 15.54 -32.73
C ARG A 170 -2.01 15.08 -31.92
N VAL A 171 -2.58 13.95 -32.28
CA VAL A 171 -3.77 13.38 -31.62
C VAL A 171 -3.47 12.98 -30.18
N LEU A 172 -2.30 12.39 -29.93
CA LEU A 172 -1.86 12.00 -28.58
C LEU A 172 -1.60 13.19 -27.67
N ARG A 173 -1.05 14.29 -28.20
CA ARG A 173 -0.95 15.55 -27.44
C ARG A 173 -2.32 16.10 -27.09
N ALA A 174 -3.28 16.04 -28.03
CA ALA A 174 -4.65 16.45 -27.75
C ALA A 174 -5.33 15.53 -26.73
N ALA A 175 -5.04 14.22 -26.75
CA ALA A 175 -5.52 13.24 -25.77
C ALA A 175 -4.92 13.47 -24.38
N ALA A 176 -3.60 13.64 -24.29
CA ALA A 176 -2.89 13.94 -23.04
C ALA A 176 -3.32 15.29 -22.46
N LYS A 177 -3.65 16.28 -23.30
CA LYS A 177 -4.22 17.56 -22.86
C LYS A 177 -5.66 17.42 -22.36
N ALA A 178 -6.44 16.53 -22.95
CA ALA A 178 -7.83 16.27 -22.55
C ALA A 178 -7.94 15.45 -21.26
N GLU A 179 -6.99 14.54 -21.00
CA GLU A 179 -6.83 13.84 -19.72
C GLU A 179 -5.39 14.02 -19.19
N PRO A 180 -5.10 15.16 -18.53
CA PRO A 180 -3.77 15.43 -17.96
C PRO A 180 -3.32 14.41 -16.90
N HIS A 181 -4.26 13.63 -16.37
CA HIS A 181 -4.05 12.62 -15.32
C HIS A 181 -4.25 11.18 -15.85
N GLY A 182 -4.64 11.03 -17.12
CA GLY A 182 -4.75 9.74 -17.78
C GLY A 182 -3.37 9.30 -18.26
N SER A 183 -2.90 8.15 -17.81
CA SER A 183 -1.55 7.64 -18.16
C SER A 183 -1.41 7.12 -19.60
N GLU A 184 -2.52 6.74 -20.25
CA GLU A 184 -2.46 5.99 -21.50
C GLU A 184 -1.99 6.86 -22.66
N ALA A 185 -2.49 8.10 -22.75
CA ALA A 185 -2.11 9.04 -23.79
C ALA A 185 -0.65 9.54 -23.67
N PRO A 186 -0.14 9.92 -22.49
CA PRO A 186 1.27 10.25 -22.28
C PRO A 186 2.21 9.08 -22.59
N LEU A 187 1.86 7.85 -22.21
CA LEU A 187 2.68 6.68 -22.53
C LEU A 187 2.69 6.38 -24.04
N ALA A 188 1.54 6.43 -24.70
CA ALA A 188 1.46 6.28 -26.15
C ALA A 188 2.20 7.42 -26.88
N LEU A 189 2.15 8.65 -26.34
CA LEU A 189 2.89 9.80 -26.83
C LEU A 189 4.39 9.59 -26.70
N ALA A 190 4.87 9.07 -25.56
CA ALA A 190 6.29 8.77 -25.33
C ALA A 190 6.84 7.77 -26.35
N ARG A 191 6.10 6.68 -26.57
CA ARG A 191 6.46 5.65 -27.57
C ARG A 191 6.47 6.21 -28.98
N THR A 192 5.43 6.97 -29.35
CA THR A 192 5.30 7.59 -30.68
C THR A 192 6.40 8.64 -30.92
N ALA A 193 6.68 9.49 -29.93
CA ALA A 193 7.73 10.50 -30.01
C ALA A 193 9.13 9.87 -30.10
N THR A 194 9.37 8.75 -29.41
CA THR A 194 10.60 7.96 -29.52
C THR A 194 10.79 7.44 -30.95
N GLN A 195 9.72 6.89 -31.55
CA GLN A 195 9.77 6.39 -32.93
C GLN A 195 9.95 7.49 -33.97
N LEU A 196 9.39 8.68 -33.73
CA LEU A 196 9.54 9.86 -34.60
C LEU A 196 10.95 10.48 -34.52
N GLY A 197 11.76 10.12 -33.52
CA GLY A 197 13.03 10.79 -33.25
C GLY A 197 12.84 12.24 -32.81
N ALA A 198 11.86 12.49 -31.94
CA ALA A 198 11.63 13.83 -31.39
C ALA A 198 12.89 14.41 -30.71
N PRO A 199 13.05 15.74 -30.65
CA PRO A 199 14.18 16.38 -29.97
C PRO A 199 14.35 15.87 -28.53
N ALA A 200 15.59 15.71 -28.08
CA ALA A 200 15.90 15.10 -26.78
C ALA A 200 15.18 15.78 -25.59
N HIS A 201 15.13 17.11 -25.56
CA HIS A 201 14.42 17.88 -24.52
C HIS A 201 12.91 17.60 -24.50
N GLU A 202 12.31 17.50 -25.69
CA GLU A 202 10.88 17.22 -25.84
C GLU A 202 10.58 15.78 -25.41
N LEU A 203 11.43 14.85 -25.84
CA LEU A 203 11.30 13.43 -25.55
C LEU A 203 11.55 13.13 -24.05
N LEU A 204 12.48 13.86 -23.41
CA LEU A 204 12.71 13.80 -21.97
C LEU A 204 11.48 14.22 -21.18
N GLN A 205 10.86 15.34 -21.55
CA GLN A 205 9.64 15.81 -20.87
C GLN A 205 8.50 14.79 -21.01
N ILE A 206 8.30 14.26 -22.22
CA ILE A 206 7.23 13.28 -22.48
C ILE A 206 7.47 11.97 -21.71
N TRP A 207 8.71 11.47 -21.64
CA TRP A 207 9.04 10.28 -20.87
C TRP A 207 8.96 10.51 -19.35
N ARG A 208 9.27 11.71 -18.86
CA ARG A 208 9.04 12.08 -17.45
C ARG A 208 7.55 12.02 -17.12
N ASP A 209 6.72 12.69 -17.90
CA ASP A 209 5.27 12.69 -17.70
C ASP A 209 4.69 11.26 -17.72
N ALA A 210 5.16 10.39 -18.62
CA ALA A 210 4.73 8.99 -18.71
C ALA A 210 5.20 8.13 -17.52
N VAL A 211 6.45 8.27 -17.08
CA VAL A 211 7.01 7.58 -15.91
C VAL A 211 6.31 8.04 -14.63
N GLU A 212 6.01 9.32 -14.52
CA GLU A 212 5.35 9.92 -13.35
C GLU A 212 3.88 9.50 -13.20
N LEU A 213 3.19 9.21 -14.29
CA LEU A 213 1.80 8.72 -14.27
C LEU A 213 1.72 7.20 -14.08
N ARG A 214 2.85 6.49 -14.23
CA ARG A 214 2.98 5.03 -14.05
C ARG A 214 4.27 4.65 -13.30
N PRO A 215 4.53 5.21 -12.10
CA PRO A 215 5.81 5.01 -11.41
C PRO A 215 5.98 3.57 -10.91
N TRP A 216 4.87 2.84 -10.76
CA TRP A 216 4.84 1.45 -10.27
C TRP A 216 4.87 0.40 -11.38
N GLN A 217 4.98 0.80 -12.65
CA GLN A 217 5.01 -0.13 -13.77
C GLN A 217 6.44 -0.32 -14.28
N ALA A 218 7.07 -1.43 -13.88
CA ALA A 218 8.46 -1.75 -14.23
C ALA A 218 8.75 -1.64 -15.75
N SER A 219 7.79 -2.04 -16.61
CA SER A 219 7.95 -1.93 -18.06
C SER A 219 8.09 -0.48 -18.54
N VAL A 220 7.37 0.48 -17.94
CA VAL A 220 7.43 1.90 -18.31
C VAL A 220 8.77 2.52 -17.90
N LEU A 221 9.28 2.15 -16.72
CA LEU A 221 10.60 2.59 -16.26
C LEU A 221 11.73 2.06 -17.15
N ILE A 222 11.62 0.82 -17.61
CA ILE A 222 12.59 0.18 -18.52
C ILE A 222 12.53 0.84 -19.90
N GLU A 223 11.34 1.04 -20.45
CA GLU A 223 11.17 1.73 -21.73
C GLU A 223 11.70 3.18 -21.66
N GLY A 224 11.44 3.87 -20.54
CA GLY A 224 12.00 5.19 -20.24
C GLY A 224 13.52 5.17 -20.18
N ALA A 225 14.14 4.26 -19.44
CA ALA A 225 15.60 4.15 -19.38
C ALA A 225 16.24 3.75 -20.73
N ALA A 226 15.53 2.94 -21.52
CA ALA A 226 15.95 2.49 -22.84
C ALA A 226 15.86 3.61 -23.89
N SER A 227 14.96 4.58 -23.74
CA SER A 227 14.84 5.73 -24.65
C SER A 227 16.11 6.58 -24.74
N GLY A 228 16.99 6.49 -23.75
CA GLY A 228 18.29 7.18 -23.73
C GLY A 228 18.23 8.69 -23.44
N VAL A 229 17.03 9.27 -23.29
CA VAL A 229 16.89 10.72 -23.03
C VAL A 229 17.14 11.11 -21.58
N PHE A 230 16.95 10.19 -20.63
CA PHE A 230 17.33 10.42 -19.24
C PHE A 230 18.86 10.56 -19.15
N GLY A 231 19.32 11.80 -18.96
CA GLY A 231 20.74 12.16 -18.84
C GLY A 231 21.36 12.86 -20.05
N ALA A 232 20.69 12.98 -21.20
CA ALA A 232 21.30 13.53 -22.43
C ALA A 232 21.40 15.08 -22.46
N ASP A 233 20.45 15.81 -21.85
CA ASP A 233 20.29 17.26 -22.07
C ASP A 233 20.62 18.18 -20.88
N GLU A 234 21.09 17.66 -19.74
CA GLU A 234 21.64 18.53 -18.66
C GLU A 234 23.08 18.99 -18.94
N ALA A 235 23.65 18.63 -20.09
CA ALA A 235 24.96 19.10 -20.53
C ALA A 235 24.96 20.55 -21.06
N HIS A 236 23.81 21.25 -21.11
CA HIS A 236 23.74 22.58 -21.74
C HIS A 236 23.20 23.74 -20.89
N GLU A 237 22.71 23.52 -19.67
CA GLU A 237 22.36 24.67 -18.80
C GLU A 237 23.22 24.84 -17.56
N HIS A 238 23.79 23.79 -16.95
CA HIS A 238 24.61 23.92 -15.73
C HIS A 238 25.84 23.00 -15.76
N ALA A 239 26.76 23.26 -16.69
CA ALA A 239 28.08 22.63 -16.71
C ALA A 239 29.00 23.21 -15.62
N THR A 240 28.77 22.88 -14.35
CA THR A 240 29.73 23.17 -13.26
C THR A 240 29.96 22.03 -12.25
N SER A 241 29.38 20.83 -12.44
CA SER A 241 29.78 19.64 -11.67
C SER A 241 30.14 18.44 -12.56
N PRO A 242 31.34 17.84 -12.43
CA PRO A 242 31.75 16.65 -13.18
C PRO A 242 31.11 15.33 -12.74
N GLN A 243 30.12 15.31 -11.82
CA GLN A 243 29.85 14.12 -10.99
C GLN A 243 28.50 13.40 -11.13
N SER A 244 27.74 13.57 -12.21
CA SER A 244 26.68 12.58 -12.52
C SER A 244 26.71 12.20 -13.99
N SER A 245 27.29 11.02 -14.28
CA SER A 245 27.22 10.47 -15.63
C SER A 245 25.76 10.29 -16.06
N PRO A 246 25.37 10.72 -17.27
CA PRO A 246 24.05 10.44 -17.88
C PRO A 246 23.62 8.98 -17.75
N LEU A 247 24.60 8.08 -17.70
CA LEU A 247 24.45 6.64 -17.54
C LEU A 247 23.87 6.25 -16.17
N LEU A 248 24.26 6.92 -15.08
CA LEU A 248 23.85 6.57 -13.71
C LEU A 248 22.34 6.77 -13.49
N ARG A 249 21.76 7.86 -14.02
CA ARG A 249 20.32 8.14 -13.88
C ARG A 249 19.43 7.15 -14.65
N ARG A 250 19.94 6.61 -15.75
CA ARG A 250 19.28 5.51 -16.49
C ARG A 250 19.31 4.22 -15.67
N CYS A 251 20.39 4.00 -14.93
CA CYS A 251 20.53 2.85 -14.05
C CYS A 251 19.68 2.95 -12.79
N ASP A 252 19.37 4.16 -12.31
CA ASP A 252 18.42 4.37 -11.22
C ASP A 252 16.99 3.95 -11.61
N LEU A 253 16.55 4.27 -12.83
CA LEU A 253 15.25 3.80 -13.36
C LEU A 253 15.22 2.27 -13.54
N VAL A 254 16.34 1.67 -13.95
CA VAL A 254 16.50 0.20 -14.04
C VAL A 254 16.48 -0.44 -12.66
N ALA A 255 17.11 0.18 -11.66
CA ALA A 255 17.09 -0.28 -10.27
C ALA A 255 15.66 -0.23 -9.71
N ALA A 256 14.95 0.89 -9.91
CA ALA A 256 13.54 1.02 -9.52
C ALA A 256 12.66 -0.03 -10.21
N ALA A 257 12.86 -0.29 -11.50
CA ALA A 257 12.11 -1.34 -12.22
C ALA A 257 12.36 -2.75 -11.66
N ARG A 258 13.61 -3.06 -11.29
CA ARG A 258 13.98 -4.35 -10.67
C ARG A 258 13.40 -4.53 -9.28
N VAL A 259 13.19 -3.44 -8.54
CA VAL A 259 12.49 -3.46 -7.24
C VAL A 259 11.00 -3.76 -7.42
N LEU A 260 10.37 -3.15 -8.42
CA LEU A 260 8.93 -3.30 -8.68
C LEU A 260 8.55 -4.66 -9.25
N ALA A 261 9.42 -5.24 -10.09
CA ALA A 261 9.20 -6.55 -10.68
C ALA A 261 10.54 -7.31 -10.83
N PRO A 262 10.97 -8.02 -9.77
CA PRO A 262 12.17 -8.83 -9.79
C PRO A 262 12.10 -9.87 -10.93
N GLY A 263 13.13 -9.92 -11.78
CA GLY A 263 13.20 -10.84 -12.93
C GLY A 263 12.68 -10.27 -14.26
N THR A 264 12.33 -8.98 -14.34
CA THR A 264 11.95 -8.35 -15.62
C THR A 264 13.15 -8.30 -16.57
N PRO A 265 13.02 -8.83 -17.82
CA PRO A 265 14.13 -8.83 -18.77
C PRO A 265 14.48 -7.40 -19.21
N LEU A 266 15.78 -7.08 -19.21
CA LEU A 266 16.30 -5.79 -19.67
C LEU A 266 16.81 -5.87 -21.12
N PRO A 267 16.76 -4.76 -21.87
CA PRO A 267 17.51 -4.65 -23.12
C PRO A 267 19.01 -4.92 -22.86
N PRO A 268 19.66 -5.84 -23.60
CA PRO A 268 21.06 -6.24 -23.34
C PRO A 268 22.04 -5.07 -23.33
N GLN A 269 21.78 -4.07 -24.17
CA GLN A 269 22.60 -2.85 -24.27
C GLN A 269 22.47 -1.96 -23.02
N LEU A 270 21.26 -1.87 -22.45
CA LEU A 270 21.00 -1.11 -21.22
C LEU A 270 21.58 -1.83 -20.00
N GLU A 271 21.48 -3.16 -19.97
CA GLU A 271 22.07 -3.99 -18.94
C GLU A 271 23.61 -3.93 -18.93
N GLN A 272 24.24 -4.05 -20.10
CA GLN A 272 25.69 -3.91 -20.25
C GLN A 272 26.16 -2.50 -19.88
N ALA A 273 25.42 -1.46 -20.31
CA ALA A 273 25.71 -0.08 -19.98
C ALA A 273 25.65 0.17 -18.47
N CYS A 274 24.63 -0.36 -17.78
CA CYS A 274 24.51 -0.21 -16.33
C CYS A 274 25.52 -1.05 -15.55
N ALA A 275 25.83 -2.27 -16.01
CA ALA A 275 26.89 -3.08 -15.43
C ALA A 275 28.26 -2.40 -15.55
N ALA A 276 28.56 -1.78 -16.70
CA ALA A 276 29.79 -1.04 -16.93
C ALA A 276 29.85 0.29 -16.13
N ALA A 277 28.72 1.00 -15.99
CA ALA A 277 28.61 2.22 -15.17
C ALA A 277 28.93 1.95 -13.70
N LEU A 278 28.38 0.85 -13.17
CA LEU A 278 28.53 0.45 -11.78
C LEU A 278 29.91 -0.17 -11.50
N GLY A 279 30.52 -0.82 -12.50
CA GLY A 279 31.87 -1.38 -12.39
C GLY A 279 33.01 -0.38 -12.58
N SER A 280 32.80 0.71 -13.33
CA SER A 280 33.82 1.77 -13.56
C SER A 280 33.84 2.86 -12.49
N ALA A 281 32.84 2.92 -11.61
CA ALA A 281 32.82 3.79 -10.43
C ALA A 281 33.65 3.25 -9.26
N GLY A 282 34.74 2.52 -9.54
CA GLY A 282 35.71 2.10 -8.52
C GLY A 282 36.53 3.29 -8.02
N GLN A 283 36.61 3.42 -6.68
CA GLN A 283 37.32 4.46 -5.90
C GLN A 283 36.61 5.81 -5.63
N GLN A 284 35.34 6.00 -6.03
CA GLN A 284 34.48 7.08 -5.48
C GLN A 284 33.33 6.56 -4.60
N THR A 285 33.44 5.32 -4.14
CA THR A 285 32.45 4.63 -3.30
C THR A 285 32.82 4.63 -1.82
N ALA A 286 33.58 5.62 -1.35
CA ALA A 286 33.87 5.81 0.07
C ALA A 286 32.68 6.40 0.87
N ASP A 287 31.68 6.99 0.19
CA ASP A 287 30.48 7.59 0.82
C ASP A 287 29.24 6.69 0.82
N ARG A 288 29.39 5.40 0.51
CA ARG A 288 28.26 4.45 0.48
C ARG A 288 28.64 3.13 1.15
N ALA A 289 28.86 3.20 2.46
CA ALA A 289 28.69 2.08 3.39
C ALA A 289 27.67 2.49 4.47
N PRO A 290 26.91 1.52 5.02
CA PRO A 290 25.54 1.74 5.45
C PRO A 290 25.44 2.22 6.89
N LEU A 291 24.62 3.24 7.09
CA LEU A 291 23.38 3.23 7.90
C LEU A 291 23.44 2.74 9.36
N ALA A 292 24.25 1.76 9.74
CA ALA A 292 24.33 1.20 11.09
C ALA A 292 24.70 2.22 12.19
N SER A 293 25.51 3.24 11.86
CA SER A 293 25.89 4.30 12.83
C SER A 293 24.93 5.50 12.86
N ALA A 294 24.07 5.67 11.84
CA ALA A 294 22.92 6.59 11.89
C ALA A 294 21.72 5.94 12.62
N VAL A 295 21.72 4.61 12.69
CA VAL A 295 20.70 3.74 13.28
C VAL A 295 20.76 3.68 14.82
N GLU A 296 21.80 4.21 15.48
CA GLU A 296 21.84 4.38 16.95
C GLU A 296 21.52 5.81 17.43
N ALA A 297 21.68 6.83 16.58
CA ALA A 297 21.59 8.24 16.99
C ALA A 297 20.14 8.82 17.06
N LEU A 298 19.11 8.09 16.63
CA LEU A 298 17.71 8.57 16.60
C LEU A 298 16.82 8.00 17.72
N ARG A 299 17.39 7.24 18.66
CA ARG A 299 16.64 6.42 19.63
C ARG A 299 16.05 7.13 20.87
N GLY A 300 15.97 8.47 21.00
CA GLY A 300 15.28 9.00 22.20
C GLY A 300 15.25 10.49 22.56
N GLY A 301 15.09 11.44 21.62
CA GLY A 301 14.98 12.86 21.99
C GLY A 301 14.62 13.80 20.84
N ALA A 302 14.54 15.12 21.12
CA ALA A 302 14.07 16.20 20.22
C ALA A 302 14.65 16.20 18.79
N CYS A 303 15.86 15.66 18.61
CA CYS A 303 16.53 15.47 17.32
C CYS A 303 16.32 14.09 16.70
N ALA A 304 15.15 13.49 16.85
CA ALA A 304 14.77 12.26 16.14
C ALA A 304 14.57 12.49 14.62
N LEU A 305 15.40 13.31 13.99
CA LEU A 305 15.12 13.96 12.74
C LEU A 305 15.40 13.09 11.50
N LEU A 306 14.35 13.03 10.66
CA LEU A 306 14.31 12.76 9.21
C LEU A 306 14.36 11.29 8.78
N VAL A 307 13.32 10.55 9.18
CA VAL A 307 13.01 9.22 8.62
C VAL A 307 13.10 9.21 7.08
N GLY A 308 12.74 10.32 6.42
CA GLY A 308 12.77 10.47 4.95
C GLY A 308 13.95 11.24 4.35
N ALA A 309 14.92 11.75 5.14
CA ALA A 309 16.02 12.55 4.60
C ALA A 309 17.34 12.40 5.39
N PRO A 310 18.00 11.22 5.32
CA PRO A 310 19.26 10.97 6.00
C PRO A 310 20.40 11.92 5.58
N GLU A 311 20.31 12.58 4.43
CA GLU A 311 21.29 13.55 3.93
C GLU A 311 21.37 14.82 4.80
N LEU A 312 20.32 15.09 5.58
CA LEU A 312 20.26 16.22 6.49
C LEU A 312 20.75 15.87 7.91
N ALA A 313 20.88 14.57 8.23
CA ALA A 313 21.35 14.11 9.54
C ALA A 313 22.74 14.66 9.94
N PRO A 314 23.73 14.82 9.04
CA PRO A 314 25.03 15.40 9.37
C PRO A 314 24.98 16.87 9.83
N TYR A 315 23.88 17.57 9.55
CA TYR A 315 23.69 18.99 9.83
C TYR A 315 22.80 19.24 11.06
N ALA A 316 22.25 18.19 11.66
CA ALA A 316 21.27 18.27 12.74
C ALA A 316 21.94 18.27 14.13
N ALA A 317 21.46 19.15 15.01
CA ALA A 317 21.87 19.25 16.41
C ALA A 317 20.68 19.64 17.31
N VAL A 318 20.73 19.31 18.61
CA VAL A 318 19.74 19.80 19.60
C VAL A 318 20.13 21.24 19.96
N SER A 319 19.15 22.16 19.99
CA SER A 319 19.37 23.53 20.43
C SER A 319 19.88 23.57 21.88
N GLU A 320 20.94 24.33 22.14
CA GLU A 320 21.44 24.54 23.50
C GLU A 320 20.48 25.39 24.35
N ALA A 321 19.69 26.25 23.70
CA ALA A 321 18.74 27.14 24.36
C ALA A 321 17.40 26.45 24.70
N ASP A 322 16.97 25.51 23.85
CA ASP A 322 15.72 24.76 24.03
C ASP A 322 15.97 23.28 23.70
N GLN A 323 16.07 22.44 24.73
CA GLN A 323 16.33 21.01 24.55
C GLN A 323 15.19 20.25 23.83
N SER A 324 14.07 20.92 23.56
CA SER A 324 12.96 20.41 22.73
C SER A 324 13.06 20.78 21.24
N GLU A 325 14.02 21.64 20.86
CA GLU A 325 14.20 22.13 19.50
C GLU A 325 15.36 21.41 18.79
N CYS A 326 15.07 20.86 17.62
CA CYS A 326 16.08 20.38 16.69
C CYS A 326 16.44 21.48 15.69
N VAL A 327 17.75 21.74 15.52
CA VAL A 327 18.28 22.73 14.58
C VAL A 327 19.09 22.02 13.51
N VAL A 328 18.76 22.27 12.24
CA VAL A 328 19.52 21.81 11.07
C VAL A 328 20.24 23.00 10.45
N SER A 329 21.56 22.96 10.48
CA SER A 329 22.45 24.05 10.09
C SER A 329 23.08 23.82 8.71
N LEU A 330 22.64 24.55 7.69
CA LEU A 330 23.15 24.45 6.32
C LEU A 330 24.16 25.55 6.01
N ALA A 331 25.14 25.27 5.15
CA ALA A 331 26.06 26.31 4.68
C ALA A 331 25.34 27.26 3.69
N PRO A 332 25.76 28.54 3.58
CA PRO A 332 25.29 29.43 2.52
C PRO A 332 25.49 28.80 1.13
N SER A 333 24.52 29.00 0.23
CA SER A 333 24.46 28.36 -1.10
C SER A 333 24.42 26.81 -1.10
N ALA A 334 24.31 26.14 0.05
CA ALA A 334 24.27 24.69 0.10
C ALA A 334 23.08 24.16 -0.69
N ARG A 335 23.30 23.17 -1.56
CA ARG A 335 22.23 22.50 -2.31
C ARG A 335 22.12 21.07 -1.84
N VAL A 336 21.08 20.78 -1.05
CA VAL A 336 20.80 19.44 -0.55
C VAL A 336 19.68 18.83 -1.39
N ARG A 337 19.96 17.72 -2.05
CA ARG A 337 18.97 16.96 -2.79
C ARG A 337 18.43 15.84 -1.91
N LEU A 338 17.11 15.80 -1.70
CA LEU A 338 16.47 14.76 -0.91
C LEU A 338 16.32 13.50 -1.80
N GLY A 339 16.82 12.35 -1.33
CA GLY A 339 17.03 11.12 -2.12
C GLY A 339 15.77 10.42 -2.67
N SER A 340 15.97 9.53 -3.65
CA SER A 340 14.92 8.86 -4.47
C SER A 340 14.48 7.47 -3.98
N ALA A 341 14.82 7.07 -2.76
CA ALA A 341 14.40 5.78 -2.20
C ALA A 341 13.12 5.99 -1.39
N ALA A 342 11.98 5.65 -1.97
CA ALA A 342 10.65 5.60 -1.34
C ALA A 342 10.36 6.75 -0.34
N HIS A 343 10.00 7.91 -0.91
CA HIS A 343 9.41 9.07 -0.22
C HIS A 343 10.42 9.93 0.55
N GLY A 344 11.12 10.84 -0.14
CA GLY A 344 11.85 11.98 0.45
C GLY A 344 10.97 12.97 1.24
N LEU A 345 9.85 12.50 1.78
CA LEU A 345 8.88 13.20 2.60
C LEU A 345 9.33 13.18 4.06
N ILE A 346 9.54 14.37 4.60
CA ILE A 346 9.86 14.59 5.99
C ILE A 346 8.55 14.72 6.78
N ILE A 347 8.27 13.76 7.65
CA ILE A 347 7.08 13.80 8.52
C ILE A 347 7.47 14.39 9.88
N HIS A 348 6.99 15.59 10.19
CA HIS A 348 7.23 16.26 11.47
C HIS A 348 6.06 16.00 12.43
N ARG A 349 6.38 15.46 13.62
CA ARG A 349 5.43 15.14 14.71
C ARG A 349 5.89 15.64 16.09
N GLY A 350 7.04 16.31 16.14
CA GLY A 350 7.75 16.69 17.37
C GLY A 350 7.30 18.03 17.94
N GLU A 351 8.08 18.63 18.85
CA GLU A 351 7.77 19.96 19.40
C GLU A 351 8.27 21.08 18.46
N LYS A 352 9.58 21.16 18.18
CA LYS A 352 10.13 22.21 17.30
C LYS A 352 11.26 21.71 16.39
N LEU A 353 11.19 22.08 15.11
CA LEU A 353 12.24 21.88 14.11
C LEU A 353 12.57 23.20 13.43
N THR A 354 13.82 23.62 13.50
CA THR A 354 14.36 24.78 12.79
C THR A 354 15.39 24.35 11.77
N ILE A 355 15.23 24.75 10.51
CA ILE A 355 16.23 24.57 9.44
C ILE A 355 16.70 25.96 9.04
N MET A 356 18.01 26.20 9.16
CA MET A 356 18.58 27.53 8.94
C MET A 356 19.89 27.47 8.16
N THR A 357 20.18 28.55 7.44
CA THR A 357 21.48 28.77 6.81
C THR A 357 22.42 29.48 7.79
N ASN A 358 23.55 28.87 8.14
CA ASN A 358 24.51 29.42 9.11
C ASN A 358 25.32 30.58 8.54
N TYR A 359 25.24 31.74 9.19
CA TYR A 359 26.16 32.86 8.98
C TYR A 359 27.43 32.65 9.79
N ALA A 360 28.56 32.45 9.12
CA ALA A 360 29.87 32.57 9.76
C ALA A 360 30.21 34.06 9.90
N GLY A 361 29.96 34.66 11.08
CA GLY A 361 30.47 36.02 11.34
C GLY A 361 29.82 36.79 12.48
N SER A 362 29.98 36.34 13.73
CA SER A 362 30.02 37.28 14.86
C SER A 362 31.43 37.87 14.94
N ASP A 363 31.67 38.96 14.22
CA ASP A 363 32.58 40.07 14.58
C ASP A 363 32.95 40.93 13.35
N SER A 364 32.08 41.87 12.98
CA SER A 364 32.55 43.15 12.42
C SER A 364 31.46 44.20 12.40
N LYS A 365 31.74 45.34 13.03
CA LYS A 365 31.01 46.58 12.89
C LYS A 365 31.03 47.08 11.42
N ALA A 366 29.89 47.64 11.01
CA ALA A 366 29.68 48.66 9.98
C ALA A 366 29.92 48.30 8.50
N GLY A 367 28.86 48.51 7.69
CA GLY A 367 28.97 48.75 6.25
C GLY A 367 27.68 48.49 5.48
N ASN A 368 27.03 49.55 4.98
CA ASN A 368 26.01 49.48 3.94
C ASN A 368 26.55 48.71 2.70
N GLY A 369 25.78 47.74 2.20
CA GLY A 369 25.97 47.19 0.85
C GLY A 369 25.63 45.70 0.73
N SER A 370 24.50 45.40 0.06
CA SER A 370 24.09 44.10 -0.50
C SER A 370 24.28 42.86 0.39
N ASP A 371 23.25 42.53 1.18
CA ASP A 371 23.09 41.22 1.83
C ASP A 371 22.65 40.17 0.77
N ASP A 372 23.51 39.92 -0.22
CA ASP A 372 23.41 38.79 -1.15
C ASP A 372 24.13 37.58 -0.55
N SER A 373 23.64 37.07 0.58
CA SER A 373 24.00 35.72 1.02
C SER A 373 22.96 34.74 0.49
N GLU A 374 23.34 33.97 -0.53
CA GLU A 374 22.46 32.99 -1.16
C GLU A 374 21.91 31.97 -0.15
N ALA A 375 20.58 31.88 -0.09
CA ALA A 375 19.84 30.90 0.71
C ALA A 375 20.30 29.46 0.39
N ALA A 376 20.33 28.58 1.40
CA ALA A 376 20.46 27.15 1.14
C ALA A 376 19.22 26.61 0.39
N VAL A 377 19.38 25.63 -0.47
CA VAL A 377 18.34 25.04 -1.31
C VAL A 377 18.11 23.58 -0.93
N LEU A 378 16.86 23.24 -0.60
CA LEU A 378 16.39 21.86 -0.50
C LEU A 378 15.61 21.50 -1.77
N ASP A 379 16.16 20.58 -2.56
CA ASP A 379 15.58 20.17 -3.85
C ASP A 379 15.02 18.75 -3.78
N ALA A 380 13.71 18.60 -4.05
CA ALA A 380 13.03 17.31 -4.11
C ALA A 380 13.07 16.67 -5.51
N GLY A 381 13.69 17.32 -6.49
CA GLY A 381 13.92 16.80 -7.85
C GLY A 381 12.65 16.51 -8.66
N GLY A 382 11.50 17.07 -8.28
CA GLY A 382 10.20 16.82 -8.91
C GLY A 382 9.52 15.51 -8.48
N THR A 383 10.07 14.82 -7.48
CA THR A 383 9.70 13.42 -7.18
C THR A 383 8.78 13.26 -5.97
N SER A 384 8.81 14.17 -4.99
CA SER A 384 8.08 14.07 -3.73
C SER A 384 7.81 15.45 -3.13
N ARG A 385 6.88 15.54 -2.17
CA ARG A 385 6.76 16.68 -1.26
C ARG A 385 7.93 16.68 -0.27
N HIS A 386 8.40 17.86 0.14
CA HIS A 386 9.41 18.02 1.19
C HIS A 386 8.87 17.69 2.59
N PHE A 387 7.80 18.35 3.06
CA PHE A 387 7.36 18.26 4.46
C PHE A 387 5.88 17.94 4.65
N LEU A 388 5.57 17.02 5.56
CA LEU A 388 4.25 16.82 6.17
C LEU A 388 4.33 17.16 7.66
N VAL A 389 3.71 18.28 8.05
CA VAL A 389 3.65 18.77 9.44
C VAL A 389 2.38 18.24 10.09
N ALA A 390 2.52 17.32 11.03
CA ALA A 390 1.43 16.64 11.74
C ALA A 390 1.43 16.89 13.26
N GLY A 391 2.17 17.90 13.69
CA GLY A 391 2.36 18.37 15.07
C GLY A 391 3.65 19.19 15.17
N GLY A 392 3.74 20.08 16.16
CA GLY A 392 4.93 20.92 16.38
C GLY A 392 5.08 22.14 15.47
N ASP A 393 6.19 22.85 15.65
CA ASP A 393 6.54 24.05 14.91
C ASP A 393 7.69 23.75 13.92
N LEU A 394 7.45 23.97 12.63
CA LEU A 394 8.49 23.99 11.60
C LEU A 394 8.91 25.43 11.30
N THR A 395 10.18 25.75 11.53
CA THR A 395 10.79 27.04 11.20
C THR A 395 11.81 26.88 10.08
N LEU A 396 11.71 27.71 9.04
CA LEU A 396 12.68 27.79 7.93
C LEU A 396 13.30 29.19 7.90
N GLU A 397 14.61 29.29 8.06
CA GLU A 397 15.34 30.57 8.09
C GLU A 397 16.38 30.65 6.96
N ASN A 398 16.11 31.52 5.96
CA ASN A 398 16.91 31.70 4.76
C ASN A 398 17.16 30.39 4.00
N VAL A 399 16.09 29.60 3.80
CA VAL A 399 16.10 28.32 3.10
C VAL A 399 15.08 28.35 1.97
N SER A 400 15.47 27.87 0.79
CA SER A 400 14.60 27.76 -0.38
C SER A 400 14.18 26.31 -0.64
N LEU A 401 12.87 26.09 -0.78
CA LEU A 401 12.31 24.78 -1.13
C LEU A 401 11.96 24.73 -2.61
N ARG A 402 12.58 23.79 -3.33
CA ARG A 402 12.45 23.68 -4.78
C ARG A 402 12.01 22.30 -5.23
N GLY A 403 11.18 22.28 -6.27
CA GLY A 403 10.86 21.06 -7.03
C GLY A 403 10.02 20.04 -6.25
N GLY A 404 9.28 20.48 -5.24
CA GLY A 404 8.36 19.66 -4.47
C GLY A 404 7.14 19.28 -5.29
N ARG A 405 6.65 18.05 -5.13
CA ARG A 405 5.48 17.53 -5.85
C ARG A 405 4.56 16.69 -4.98
N SER A 406 3.27 17.04 -4.96
CA SER A 406 2.20 16.16 -4.49
C SER A 406 1.33 15.68 -5.65
N LEU A 407 1.00 14.39 -5.67
CA LEU A 407 0.21 13.76 -6.73
C LEU A 407 -1.29 13.84 -6.49
N LEU A 408 -1.74 13.55 -5.27
CA LEU A 408 -3.16 13.37 -4.94
C LEU A 408 -3.70 14.48 -4.03
N SER A 409 -2.88 15.04 -3.14
CA SER A 409 -3.29 16.05 -2.16
C SER A 409 -2.64 17.42 -2.43
N GLY A 410 -2.90 18.40 -1.56
CA GLY A 410 -2.37 19.76 -1.68
C GLY A 410 -0.92 19.97 -1.19
N GLY A 411 -0.34 21.14 -1.47
CA GLY A 411 0.92 21.59 -0.87
C GLY A 411 2.14 20.89 -1.43
N GLY A 412 2.53 21.16 -2.68
CA GLY A 412 3.63 20.46 -3.36
C GLY A 412 4.97 20.49 -2.59
N ALA A 413 5.22 21.52 -1.77
CA ALA A 413 6.38 21.57 -0.87
C ALA A 413 6.03 21.20 0.57
N VAL A 414 4.94 21.73 1.13
CA VAL A 414 4.56 21.55 2.54
C VAL A 414 3.06 21.31 2.68
N MET A 415 2.69 20.25 3.39
CA MET A 415 1.32 20.02 3.87
C MET A 415 1.30 20.06 5.40
N ILE A 416 0.34 20.78 5.97
CA ILE A 416 0.17 20.94 7.41
C ILE A 416 -1.21 20.41 7.80
N VAL A 417 -1.25 19.43 8.70
CA VAL A 417 -2.50 18.90 9.28
C VAL A 417 -2.66 19.23 10.77
N ALA A 418 -1.57 19.57 11.45
CA ALA A 418 -1.53 20.13 12.80
C ALA A 418 -0.18 20.83 13.03
N GLY A 419 -0.13 21.85 13.89
CA GLY A 419 1.09 22.58 14.25
C GLY A 419 1.25 23.94 13.59
N ALA A 420 2.49 24.44 13.48
CA ALA A 420 2.81 25.74 12.90
C ALA A 420 3.89 25.65 11.81
N LEU A 421 3.84 26.59 10.86
CA LEU A 421 4.89 26.84 9.86
C LEU A 421 5.31 28.30 9.92
N ARG A 422 6.59 28.56 10.21
CA ARG A 422 7.19 29.89 10.21
C ARG A 422 8.32 29.94 9.18
N VAL A 423 8.29 30.91 8.27
CA VAL A 423 9.33 31.06 7.24
C VAL A 423 9.85 32.49 7.25
N ARG A 424 11.17 32.64 7.39
CA ARG A 424 11.89 33.91 7.38
C ARG A 424 12.99 33.89 6.34
N GLY A 425 12.84 34.64 5.25
CA GLY A 425 13.80 34.61 4.14
C GLY A 425 13.71 33.34 3.29
N GLY A 426 14.29 33.38 2.08
CA GLY A 426 14.28 32.27 1.13
C GLY A 426 13.08 32.26 0.16
N SER A 427 12.84 31.12 -0.49
CA SER A 427 11.85 31.02 -1.56
C SER A 427 11.18 29.64 -1.69
N PHE A 428 9.98 29.61 -2.26
CA PHE A 428 9.30 28.39 -2.70
C PHE A 428 9.25 28.41 -4.23
N GLU A 429 10.00 27.51 -4.87
CA GLU A 429 10.22 27.53 -6.31
C GLU A 429 9.77 26.26 -7.02
N SER A 430 8.97 26.43 -8.07
CA SER A 430 8.60 25.33 -8.99
C SER A 430 7.96 24.12 -8.28
N ASN A 431 7.20 24.36 -7.21
CA ASN A 431 6.48 23.30 -6.49
C ASN A 431 5.10 23.05 -7.11
N ARG A 432 4.63 21.80 -7.09
CA ARG A 432 3.42 21.39 -7.81
C ARG A 432 2.47 20.52 -6.99
N ALA A 433 1.19 20.90 -6.96
CA ALA A 433 0.07 20.05 -6.56
C ALA A 433 -0.70 19.58 -7.82
N VAL A 434 -0.52 18.30 -8.18
CA VAL A 434 -0.99 17.74 -9.47
C VAL A 434 -2.48 17.40 -9.47
N LEU A 435 -3.07 17.04 -8.33
CA LEU A 435 -4.52 16.85 -8.18
C LEU A 435 -4.99 17.52 -6.89
N GLY A 436 -4.34 18.61 -6.49
CA GLY A 436 -4.60 19.29 -5.22
C GLY A 436 -4.50 20.81 -5.32
N SER A 437 -4.76 21.45 -4.18
CA SER A 437 -4.69 22.91 -3.99
C SER A 437 -3.45 23.30 -3.21
N GLY A 438 -2.96 24.54 -3.37
CA GLY A 438 -1.74 25.00 -2.70
C GLY A 438 -0.49 24.47 -3.39
N GLY A 439 -0.02 25.10 -4.46
CA GLY A 439 1.12 24.57 -5.23
C GLY A 439 2.40 24.41 -4.40
N ALA A 440 2.63 25.35 -3.47
CA ALA A 440 3.71 25.26 -2.48
C ALA A 440 3.21 24.75 -1.13
N VAL A 441 2.20 25.40 -0.54
CA VAL A 441 1.76 25.13 0.84
C VAL A 441 0.27 24.82 0.89
N ALA A 442 -0.10 23.73 1.59
CA ALA A 442 -1.48 23.41 1.93
C ALA A 442 -1.67 23.23 3.43
N ALA A 443 -2.57 24.00 4.04
CA ALA A 443 -3.02 23.82 5.42
C ALA A 443 -4.39 23.12 5.45
N ARG A 444 -4.46 22.01 6.19
CA ARG A 444 -5.60 21.07 6.27
C ARG A 444 -6.00 20.79 7.72
N CYS A 445 -5.83 21.77 8.59
CA CYS A 445 -5.91 21.59 10.03
C CYS A 445 -7.34 21.54 10.55
N ALA A 446 -7.69 20.44 11.24
CA ALA A 446 -9.00 20.32 11.89
C ALA A 446 -9.11 21.21 13.14
N ILE A 447 -8.00 21.43 13.86
CA ILE A 447 -7.94 22.15 15.16
C ILE A 447 -7.22 23.52 15.01
N GLY A 448 -7.14 24.06 13.79
CA GLY A 448 -6.38 25.30 13.52
C GLY A 448 -4.86 25.08 13.43
N CYS A 449 -4.18 25.95 12.70
CA CYS A 449 -2.72 25.97 12.53
C CYS A 449 -2.25 27.41 12.34
N GLU A 450 -1.00 27.68 12.68
CA GLU A 450 -0.39 29.01 12.51
C GLU A 450 0.57 29.00 11.32
N LEU A 451 0.41 29.97 10.41
CA LEU A 451 1.31 30.16 9.28
C LEU A 451 1.85 31.59 9.31
N SER A 452 3.18 31.76 9.26
CA SER A 452 3.80 33.09 9.12
C SER A 452 4.90 33.09 8.05
N PHE A 453 4.86 34.12 7.19
CA PHE A 453 5.81 34.30 6.09
C PHE A 453 6.40 35.71 6.15
N GLU A 454 7.72 35.80 6.32
CA GLU A 454 8.48 37.05 6.39
C GLU A 454 9.60 37.07 5.36
N SER A 455 9.62 38.05 4.45
CA SER A 455 10.64 38.21 3.42
C SER A 455 10.79 36.98 2.50
N VAL A 456 9.67 36.39 2.06
CA VAL A 456 9.63 35.14 1.29
C VAL A 456 9.18 35.38 -0.15
N THR A 457 9.76 34.66 -1.11
CA THR A 457 9.30 34.67 -2.52
C THR A 457 8.64 33.35 -2.91
N PHE A 458 7.41 33.38 -3.41
CA PHE A 458 6.74 32.25 -4.07
C PHE A 458 6.85 32.39 -5.59
N ARG A 459 7.63 31.53 -6.23
CA ARG A 459 7.93 31.60 -7.66
C ARG A 459 7.53 30.34 -8.41
N ALA A 460 6.79 30.50 -9.51
CA ALA A 460 6.49 29.42 -10.46
C ALA A 460 5.82 28.18 -9.83
N ASN A 461 5.08 28.33 -8.73
CA ASN A 461 4.36 27.23 -8.12
C ASN A 461 3.03 26.98 -8.87
N SER A 462 2.57 25.73 -8.90
CA SER A 462 1.35 25.38 -9.63
C SER A 462 0.44 24.43 -8.84
N ALA A 463 -0.86 24.71 -8.88
CA ALA A 463 -1.91 23.86 -8.34
C ALA A 463 -2.94 23.54 -9.42
N THR A 464 -3.59 22.39 -9.29
CA THR A 464 -4.62 21.97 -10.26
C THR A 464 -5.97 22.55 -9.94
N TRP A 465 -6.22 22.88 -8.68
CA TRP A 465 -7.50 23.38 -8.21
C TRP A 465 -7.41 24.85 -7.77
N ARG A 466 -7.09 25.13 -6.50
CA ARG A 466 -7.06 26.48 -5.94
C ARG A 466 -5.72 26.81 -5.28
N GLY A 467 -5.39 28.09 -5.16
CA GLY A 467 -4.20 28.52 -4.43
C GLY A 467 -2.91 28.10 -5.13
N GLY A 468 -2.55 28.77 -6.22
CA GLY A 468 -1.35 28.44 -7.00
C GLY A 468 -0.07 28.39 -6.16
N ALA A 469 0.00 29.19 -5.10
CA ALA A 469 1.04 29.13 -4.08
C ALA A 469 0.52 28.52 -2.77
N ILE A 470 -0.55 29.08 -2.19
CA ILE A 470 -1.02 28.73 -0.84
C ILE A 470 -2.51 28.39 -0.86
N SER A 471 -2.86 27.27 -0.21
CA SER A 471 -4.25 26.89 0.06
C SER A 471 -4.44 26.60 1.55
N THR A 472 -5.37 27.29 2.18
CA THR A 472 -5.80 27.01 3.56
C THR A 472 -7.30 26.77 3.60
N PHE A 473 -7.69 25.82 4.46
CA PHE A 473 -9.10 25.53 4.75
C PHE A 473 -9.32 25.62 6.27
N GLY A 474 -10.03 26.67 6.70
CA GLY A 474 -10.63 26.76 8.02
C GLY A 474 -12.11 26.38 7.92
N GLY A 475 -12.47 25.22 8.47
CA GLY A 475 -13.79 24.57 8.29
C GLY A 475 -15.00 25.51 8.10
N VAL A 476 -15.73 25.31 7.00
CA VAL A 476 -16.80 26.21 6.55
C VAL A 476 -18.16 25.94 7.23
N LEU A 477 -18.28 24.85 8.01
CA LEU A 477 -19.59 24.35 8.46
C LEU A 477 -19.97 24.82 9.88
N GLU A 478 -21.27 25.05 10.09
CA GLU A 478 -21.85 25.61 11.31
C GLU A 478 -21.70 24.69 12.54
N GLU A 479 -21.67 23.37 12.34
CA GLU A 479 -21.38 22.38 13.39
C GLU A 479 -19.90 22.41 13.82
N THR A 480 -18.96 22.53 12.87
CA THR A 480 -17.53 22.77 13.18
C THR A 480 -17.28 24.13 13.83
N ARG A 481 -18.14 25.14 13.60
CA ARG A 481 -18.07 26.42 14.33
C ARG A 481 -18.42 26.28 15.82
N LYS A 482 -19.38 25.40 16.16
CA LYS A 482 -19.75 25.11 17.56
C LYS A 482 -18.64 24.34 18.29
N GLU A 483 -17.98 23.41 17.63
CA GLU A 483 -16.79 22.73 18.18
C GLU A 483 -15.55 23.66 18.23
N ARG A 484 -15.40 24.59 17.28
CA ARG A 484 -14.37 25.66 17.33
C ARG A 484 -14.52 26.54 18.57
N ALA A 485 -15.75 26.86 18.96
CA ALA A 485 -16.04 27.68 20.13
C ALA A 485 -15.62 27.02 21.46
N THR A 486 -15.45 25.70 21.48
CA THR A 486 -14.98 24.95 22.65
C THR A 486 -13.49 24.57 22.60
N MET A 487 -12.82 24.66 21.43
CA MET A 487 -11.41 24.22 21.23
C MET A 487 -10.38 25.30 20.86
N GLY A 488 -10.76 26.59 20.77
CA GLY A 488 -9.86 27.70 21.10
C GLY A 488 -8.83 28.24 20.08
N HIS A 489 -8.56 27.62 18.93
CA HIS A 489 -7.53 28.14 18.00
C HIS A 489 -7.98 28.15 16.51
N PRO A 490 -8.27 29.32 15.90
CA PRO A 490 -8.51 29.42 14.47
C PRO A 490 -7.21 29.21 13.68
N THR A 491 -7.32 28.85 12.39
CA THR A 491 -6.16 28.87 11.49
C THR A 491 -5.82 30.33 11.19
N THR A 492 -4.56 30.72 11.40
CA THR A 492 -4.05 32.08 11.18
C THR A 492 -3.01 32.09 10.08
N VAL A 493 -2.99 33.15 9.27
CA VAL A 493 -1.97 33.38 8.23
C VAL A 493 -1.47 34.82 8.31
N GLU A 494 -0.18 35.00 8.56
CA GLU A 494 0.47 36.30 8.64
C GLU A 494 1.49 36.50 7.50
N PHE A 495 1.43 37.64 6.83
CA PHE A 495 2.35 38.03 5.76
C PHE A 495 3.17 39.27 6.11
N SER A 496 4.47 39.27 5.79
CA SER A 496 5.34 40.44 5.88
C SER A 496 6.37 40.40 4.76
N LYS A 497 6.39 41.42 3.87
CA LYS A 497 7.33 41.50 2.73
C LYS A 497 7.37 40.23 1.86
N VAL A 498 6.22 39.74 1.40
CA VAL A 498 6.12 38.50 0.59
C VAL A 498 5.88 38.84 -0.88
N GLU A 499 6.57 38.14 -1.79
CA GLU A 499 6.43 38.30 -3.23
C GLU A 499 5.85 37.05 -3.89
N PHE A 500 4.97 37.23 -4.88
CA PHE A 500 4.37 36.16 -5.67
C PHE A 500 4.64 36.40 -7.16
N VAL A 501 5.38 35.48 -7.78
CA VAL A 501 5.84 35.58 -9.18
C VAL A 501 5.46 34.33 -9.95
N ASP A 502 4.67 34.49 -11.02
CA ASP A 502 4.31 33.44 -11.97
C ASP A 502 3.67 32.17 -11.34
N ASN A 503 2.89 32.31 -10.27
CA ASN A 503 2.17 31.16 -9.70
C ASN A 503 0.87 30.90 -10.47
N SER A 504 0.45 29.63 -10.57
CA SER A 504 -0.72 29.26 -11.39
C SER A 504 -1.66 28.28 -10.68
N ALA A 505 -2.96 28.47 -10.90
CA ALA A 505 -4.03 27.57 -10.50
C ALA A 505 -5.02 27.38 -11.66
N ALA A 506 -6.11 26.63 -11.47
CA ALA A 506 -7.18 26.53 -12.47
C ALA A 506 -7.64 27.92 -12.95
N ARG A 507 -8.12 28.03 -14.20
CA ARG A 507 -8.42 29.33 -14.85
C ARG A 507 -9.25 30.25 -13.93
N GLY A 508 -8.65 31.36 -13.49
CA GLY A 508 -9.29 32.37 -12.66
C GLY A 508 -9.21 32.15 -11.15
N ALA A 509 -8.67 31.02 -10.68
CA ALA A 509 -8.47 30.77 -9.26
C ALA A 509 -7.29 31.60 -8.70
N PRO A 510 -7.40 32.15 -7.48
CA PRO A 510 -6.37 33.01 -6.92
C PRO A 510 -5.09 32.24 -6.57
N GLU A 511 -3.96 32.96 -6.55
CA GLU A 511 -2.67 32.44 -6.08
C GLU A 511 -2.72 32.04 -4.59
N ILE A 512 -3.62 32.68 -3.83
CA ILE A 512 -3.87 32.41 -2.40
C ILE A 512 -5.36 32.09 -2.20
N HIS A 513 -5.65 30.88 -1.73
CA HIS A 513 -7.00 30.49 -1.31
C HIS A 513 -7.05 30.37 0.21
N ALA A 514 -7.82 31.23 0.87
CA ALA A 514 -7.86 31.36 2.33
C ALA A 514 -9.31 31.46 2.84
N CYS A 515 -9.98 30.32 3.01
CA CYS A 515 -11.39 30.29 3.46
C CYS A 515 -11.49 30.02 4.96
N GLY A 516 -12.23 30.85 5.70
CA GLY A 516 -12.53 30.63 7.13
C GLY A 516 -11.33 30.76 8.09
N VAL A 517 -10.33 31.55 7.68
CA VAL A 517 -9.06 31.76 8.38
C VAL A 517 -8.83 33.25 8.66
N ASP A 518 -8.10 33.56 9.74
CA ASP A 518 -7.74 34.93 10.09
C ASP A 518 -6.44 35.31 9.37
N VAL A 519 -6.50 36.32 8.49
CA VAL A 519 -5.36 36.78 7.68
C VAL A 519 -4.92 38.17 8.13
N SER A 520 -3.63 38.34 8.43
CA SER A 520 -3.01 39.61 8.85
C SER A 520 -1.77 39.98 8.02
N GLY A 521 -1.34 41.25 8.08
CA GLY A 521 -0.12 41.72 7.39
C GLY A 521 -0.24 41.88 5.86
N VAL A 522 -1.47 42.04 5.36
CA VAL A 522 -1.78 42.05 3.92
C VAL A 522 -1.56 43.46 3.32
N SER A 523 -0.77 43.56 2.24
CA SER A 523 -0.67 44.78 1.43
C SER A 523 -1.87 44.91 0.46
N GLU A 524 -2.13 46.11 -0.09
CA GLU A 524 -3.23 46.31 -1.06
C GLU A 524 -3.12 45.40 -2.29
N ASP A 525 -1.91 45.12 -2.77
CA ASP A 525 -1.65 44.17 -3.89
C ASP A 525 -2.00 42.72 -3.51
N LEU A 526 -1.75 42.34 -2.25
CA LEU A 526 -2.01 41.00 -1.74
C LEU A 526 -3.51 40.75 -1.51
N VAL A 527 -4.29 41.79 -1.22
CA VAL A 527 -5.76 41.72 -1.13
C VAL A 527 -6.36 41.27 -2.47
N ALA A 528 -5.86 41.77 -3.60
CA ALA A 528 -6.33 41.38 -4.92
C ALA A 528 -6.05 39.91 -5.27
N ARG A 529 -5.11 39.28 -4.56
CA ARG A 529 -4.70 37.88 -4.75
C ARG A 529 -5.35 36.92 -3.75
N LEU A 530 -6.14 37.42 -2.79
CA LEU A 530 -6.85 36.66 -1.76
C LEU A 530 -8.30 36.40 -2.17
N CYS A 531 -8.76 35.15 -2.03
CA CYS A 531 -10.20 34.87 -1.95
C CYS A 531 -10.68 35.12 -0.52
N LYS A 532 -11.61 36.06 -0.31
CA LYS A 532 -12.46 36.08 0.88
C LYS A 532 -13.87 35.71 0.44
N ASP A 533 -14.31 34.48 0.72
CA ASP A 533 -15.72 34.14 0.60
C ASP A 533 -16.49 34.91 1.68
N GLU A 534 -16.94 36.11 1.36
CA GLU A 534 -18.01 36.76 2.12
C GLU A 534 -19.31 36.00 1.84
N GLY A 535 -19.66 35.11 2.76
CA GLY A 535 -21.01 34.62 3.01
C GLY A 535 -21.86 34.27 1.79
N VAL A 536 -21.79 33.02 1.32
CA VAL A 536 -22.95 32.42 0.63
C VAL A 536 -24.02 32.18 1.69
N SER A 537 -24.82 33.23 1.95
CA SER A 537 -26.08 33.09 2.65
C SER A 537 -26.99 32.16 1.85
N SER A 538 -27.61 31.22 2.55
CA SER A 538 -28.79 30.49 2.12
C SER A 538 -29.88 31.46 1.65
N GLY A 539 -29.93 31.75 0.36
CA GLY A 539 -30.95 32.58 -0.27
C GLY A 539 -31.49 31.89 -1.51
N GLY A 540 -32.67 31.27 -1.40
CA GLY A 540 -33.42 30.82 -2.57
C GLY A 540 -33.88 32.00 -3.41
N GLY A 541 -33.81 31.86 -4.74
CA GLY A 541 -34.36 32.81 -5.69
C GLY A 541 -34.07 32.39 -7.13
N ASP A 542 -35.11 31.90 -7.82
CA ASP A 542 -35.14 31.65 -9.27
C ASP A 542 -34.72 32.87 -10.09
N GLY A 543 -34.07 32.63 -11.23
CA GLY A 543 -33.81 33.64 -12.25
C GLY A 543 -32.91 33.12 -13.37
N GLY A 544 -33.51 32.76 -14.50
CA GLY A 544 -32.84 32.12 -15.63
C GLY A 544 -31.83 33.00 -16.37
N GLY A 545 -30.87 32.31 -16.99
CA GLY A 545 -29.86 32.84 -17.88
C GLY A 545 -28.96 31.69 -18.32
N ALA A 546 -29.39 30.95 -19.33
CA ALA A 546 -28.53 30.03 -20.04
C ALA A 546 -27.59 30.85 -20.92
N ASP A 547 -26.28 30.73 -20.71
CA ASP A 547 -25.23 30.88 -21.73
C ASP A 547 -23.90 30.32 -21.18
N ASP A 548 -23.32 29.39 -21.96
CA ASP A 548 -21.93 28.95 -22.07
C ASP A 548 -21.08 28.47 -20.86
N ASP A 549 -20.17 27.53 -21.20
CA ASP A 549 -18.96 27.10 -20.46
C ASP A 549 -19.03 26.03 -19.33
N GLY A 550 -18.60 24.82 -19.67
CA GLY A 550 -17.33 24.26 -19.15
C GLY A 550 -17.17 23.82 -17.67
N ASP A 551 -18.01 24.20 -16.72
CA ASP A 551 -17.75 23.95 -15.29
C ASP A 551 -18.43 22.67 -14.77
N ARG A 552 -17.65 21.60 -14.58
CA ARG A 552 -18.15 20.26 -14.19
C ARG A 552 -18.19 19.96 -12.68
N PHE A 553 -17.77 20.85 -11.78
CA PHE A 553 -17.81 20.58 -10.33
C PHE A 553 -18.27 21.79 -9.52
N SER A 554 -19.22 21.59 -8.61
CA SER A 554 -19.57 22.61 -7.61
C SER A 554 -18.41 22.80 -6.61
N PRO A 555 -18.30 23.98 -5.96
CA PRO A 555 -17.30 24.21 -4.91
C PRO A 555 -17.26 23.13 -3.82
N LEU A 556 -18.43 22.61 -3.45
CA LEU A 556 -18.60 21.54 -2.46
C LEU A 556 -18.12 20.18 -2.95
N MET A 557 -18.35 19.85 -4.22
CA MET A 557 -17.82 18.61 -4.83
C MET A 557 -16.29 18.63 -4.89
N LEU A 558 -15.70 19.79 -5.20
CA LEU A 558 -14.25 19.96 -5.23
C LEU A 558 -13.63 19.79 -3.84
N GLU A 559 -14.25 20.38 -2.80
CA GLU A 559 -13.83 20.19 -1.41
C GLU A 559 -13.93 18.71 -0.98
N ALA A 560 -14.97 18.00 -1.40
CA ALA A 560 -15.12 16.59 -1.11
C ALA A 560 -14.01 15.74 -1.75
N LEU A 561 -13.62 16.05 -2.99
CA LEU A 561 -12.53 15.37 -3.69
C LEU A 561 -11.17 15.67 -3.04
N GLU A 562 -10.91 16.93 -2.66
CA GLU A 562 -9.72 17.33 -1.89
C GLU A 562 -9.59 16.54 -0.59
N ALA A 563 -10.66 16.52 0.20
CA ALA A 563 -10.65 15.88 1.50
C ALA A 563 -10.54 14.34 1.39
N GLN A 564 -11.04 13.72 0.32
CA GLN A 564 -10.82 12.30 0.04
C GLN A 564 -9.36 11.99 -0.27
N ALA A 565 -8.72 12.82 -1.09
CA ALA A 565 -7.34 12.61 -1.49
C ALA A 565 -6.37 12.85 -0.32
N ASP A 566 -6.62 13.89 0.49
CA ASP A 566 -5.93 14.11 1.76
C ASP A 566 -6.07 12.88 2.69
N ALA A 567 -7.29 12.33 2.82
CA ALA A 567 -7.53 11.16 3.67
C ALA A 567 -6.73 9.93 3.21
N LEU A 568 -6.65 9.68 1.90
CA LEU A 568 -5.92 8.53 1.36
C LEU A 568 -4.43 8.63 1.66
N GLU A 569 -3.82 9.80 1.44
CA GLU A 569 -2.42 10.02 1.76
C GLU A 569 -2.14 9.90 3.26
N LEU A 570 -3.03 10.41 4.11
CA LEU A 570 -2.88 10.30 5.56
C LEU A 570 -3.04 8.87 6.08
N LEU A 571 -3.76 8.00 5.37
CA LEU A 571 -3.85 6.57 5.72
C LEU A 571 -2.57 5.79 5.42
N GLU A 572 -1.80 6.22 4.42
CA GLU A 572 -0.50 5.62 4.10
C GLU A 572 0.57 5.97 5.15
N VAL A 573 0.32 7.01 5.95
CA VAL A 573 1.23 7.47 7.00
C VAL A 573 0.83 6.92 8.37
N GLU A 574 1.67 6.05 8.92
CA GLU A 574 1.46 5.38 10.22
C GLU A 574 1.11 6.39 11.33
N GLY A 575 0.04 6.19 12.10
CA GLY A 575 -0.33 7.07 13.22
C GLY A 575 -1.13 8.34 12.85
N LEU A 576 -1.38 8.62 11.56
CA LEU A 576 -2.22 9.75 11.14
C LEU A 576 -3.70 9.39 10.89
N GLY A 577 -4.14 8.22 11.33
CA GLY A 577 -5.52 7.74 11.15
C GLY A 577 -6.61 8.68 11.71
N ARG A 578 -6.33 9.45 12.77
CA ARG A 578 -7.24 10.48 13.30
C ARG A 578 -7.45 11.63 12.31
N HIS A 579 -6.37 12.09 11.68
CA HIS A 579 -6.41 13.14 10.68
C HIS A 579 -7.09 12.63 9.39
N ALA A 580 -6.84 11.38 9.01
CA ALA A 580 -7.54 10.74 7.90
C ALA A 580 -9.05 10.65 8.15
N LEU A 581 -9.48 10.26 9.36
CA LEU A 581 -10.90 10.24 9.74
C LEU A 581 -11.52 11.64 9.64
N ALA A 582 -10.85 12.67 10.15
CA ALA A 582 -11.31 14.05 10.04
C ALA A 582 -11.45 14.47 8.57
N ALA A 583 -10.51 14.11 7.71
CA ALA A 583 -10.59 14.37 6.27
C ALA A 583 -11.77 13.63 5.60
N MET A 584 -12.02 12.36 5.93
CA MET A 584 -13.19 11.61 5.44
C MET A 584 -14.52 12.20 5.90
N GLN A 585 -14.58 12.66 7.15
CA GLN A 585 -15.73 13.39 7.70
C GLN A 585 -15.98 14.66 6.89
N ARG A 586 -14.95 15.49 6.68
CA ARG A 586 -15.06 16.69 5.83
C ARG A 586 -15.58 16.34 4.44
N ALA A 587 -15.02 15.33 3.78
CA ALA A 587 -15.48 14.92 2.45
C ALA A 587 -16.96 14.53 2.41
N SER A 588 -17.42 13.79 3.43
CA SER A 588 -18.80 13.30 3.54
C SER A 588 -19.82 14.39 3.89
N VAL A 589 -19.37 15.50 4.48
CA VAL A 589 -20.22 16.64 4.81
C VAL A 589 -20.23 17.65 3.66
N ALA A 590 -19.07 17.91 3.05
CA ALA A 590 -18.94 18.77 1.88
C ALA A 590 -19.86 18.29 0.74
N ASP A 591 -19.86 16.98 0.44
CA ASP A 591 -20.83 16.37 -0.47
C ASP A 591 -21.53 15.17 0.17
N GLY A 592 -22.65 15.45 0.84
CA GLY A 592 -23.50 14.44 1.45
C GLY A 592 -24.17 13.48 0.46
N THR A 593 -24.15 13.79 -0.85
CA THR A 593 -24.74 12.97 -1.91
C THR A 593 -23.72 12.09 -2.64
N SER A 594 -22.43 12.28 -2.39
CA SER A 594 -21.35 11.52 -3.01
C SER A 594 -21.34 10.07 -2.51
N PRO A 595 -21.59 9.08 -3.40
CA PRO A 595 -21.48 7.66 -3.02
C PRO A 595 -20.05 7.30 -2.63
N THR A 596 -19.05 7.87 -3.29
CA THR A 596 -17.64 7.62 -3.03
C THR A 596 -17.22 8.15 -1.65
N ALA A 597 -17.60 9.38 -1.30
CA ALA A 597 -17.28 9.96 0.01
C ALA A 597 -17.91 9.14 1.14
N PHE A 598 -19.18 8.81 0.95
CA PHE A 598 -19.93 7.97 1.87
C PHE A 598 -19.30 6.59 2.03
N ALA A 599 -19.03 5.88 0.92
CA ALA A 599 -18.52 4.51 0.95
C ALA A 599 -17.17 4.41 1.67
N THR A 600 -16.24 5.34 1.38
CA THR A 600 -14.93 5.39 2.02
C THR A 600 -15.05 5.60 3.52
N HIS A 601 -15.82 6.61 3.94
CA HIS A 601 -16.01 6.94 5.36
C HIS A 601 -16.75 5.83 6.12
N PHE A 602 -17.84 5.30 5.55
CA PHE A 602 -18.59 4.18 6.12
C PHE A 602 -17.71 2.95 6.32
N THR A 603 -16.92 2.58 5.30
CA THR A 603 -16.03 1.41 5.36
C THR A 603 -14.95 1.59 6.41
N PHE A 604 -14.35 2.78 6.50
CA PHE A 604 -13.38 3.11 7.54
C PHE A 604 -13.94 2.91 8.95
N LEU A 605 -15.17 3.41 9.20
CA LEU A 605 -15.84 3.28 10.50
C LEU A 605 -16.19 1.83 10.81
N TYR A 606 -16.82 1.12 9.87
CA TYR A 606 -17.27 -0.26 10.07
C TYR A 606 -16.10 -1.22 10.32
N THR A 607 -15.04 -1.14 9.52
CA THR A 607 -13.90 -2.06 9.63
C THR A 607 -13.08 -1.84 10.90
N ARG A 608 -13.23 -0.69 11.57
CA ARG A 608 -12.66 -0.39 12.90
C ARG A 608 -13.64 -0.63 14.05
N ALA A 609 -14.76 -1.31 13.82
CA ALA A 609 -15.77 -1.56 14.84
C ALA A 609 -16.47 -0.32 15.43
N MET A 610 -16.52 0.80 14.68
CA MET A 610 -17.29 2.00 15.06
C MET A 610 -18.74 1.90 14.58
N ASP A 611 -19.44 0.84 14.97
CA ASP A 611 -20.75 0.46 14.40
C ASP A 611 -21.82 1.55 14.56
N SER A 612 -21.84 2.25 15.70
CA SER A 612 -22.75 3.37 15.95
C SER A 612 -22.50 4.56 15.01
N HIS A 613 -21.24 4.89 14.74
CA HIS A 613 -20.85 5.98 13.84
C HIS A 613 -21.14 5.60 12.39
N ALA A 614 -20.85 4.36 11.99
CA ALA A 614 -21.18 3.84 10.67
C ALA A 614 -22.71 3.84 10.44
N ALA A 615 -23.50 3.47 11.43
CA ALA A 615 -24.97 3.53 11.39
C ALA A 615 -25.49 4.96 11.26
N ALA A 616 -24.96 5.90 12.05
CA ALA A 616 -25.32 7.31 11.94
C ALA A 616 -24.98 7.88 10.54
N ARG A 617 -23.83 7.49 9.99
CA ARG A 617 -23.42 7.91 8.64
C ARG A 617 -24.29 7.33 7.55
N LEU A 618 -24.68 6.05 7.66
CA LEU A 618 -25.63 5.42 6.74
C LEU A 618 -27.00 6.09 6.80
N ALA A 619 -27.50 6.44 7.99
CA ALA A 619 -28.75 7.16 8.14
C ALA A 619 -28.72 8.54 7.45
N ALA A 620 -27.63 9.31 7.63
CA ALA A 620 -27.45 10.59 6.95
C ALA A 620 -27.40 10.44 5.42
N TYR A 621 -26.68 9.43 4.90
CA TYR A 621 -26.61 9.17 3.47
C TYR A 621 -27.96 8.70 2.90
N GLN A 622 -28.71 7.87 3.62
CA GLN A 622 -30.04 7.44 3.22
C GLN A 622 -31.03 8.61 3.14
N LEU A 623 -30.92 9.60 4.04
CA LEU A 623 -31.74 10.81 3.96
C LEU A 623 -31.39 11.63 2.71
N ALA A 624 -30.10 11.75 2.38
CA ALA A 624 -29.63 12.48 1.20
C ALA A 624 -29.95 11.74 -0.13
N ARG A 625 -29.92 10.40 -0.12
CA ARG A 625 -30.14 9.54 -1.29
C ARG A 625 -31.04 8.34 -0.99
N PRO A 626 -32.36 8.55 -0.78
CA PRO A 626 -33.27 7.49 -0.35
C PRO A 626 -33.48 6.38 -1.38
N ALA A 627 -33.19 6.64 -2.66
CA ALA A 627 -33.35 5.69 -3.76
C ALA A 627 -32.03 5.03 -4.21
N ASP A 628 -30.94 5.17 -3.45
CA ASP A 628 -29.66 4.56 -3.82
C ASP A 628 -29.72 3.02 -3.70
N PRO A 629 -29.44 2.27 -4.79
CA PRO A 629 -29.56 0.80 -4.79
C PRO A 629 -28.54 0.10 -3.88
N SER A 630 -27.48 0.78 -3.44
CA SER A 630 -26.44 0.22 -2.57
C SER A 630 -26.82 0.18 -1.08
N LEU A 631 -27.87 0.92 -0.66
CA LEU A 631 -28.27 1.01 0.75
C LEU A 631 -28.52 -0.36 1.40
N SER A 632 -29.12 -1.30 0.67
CA SER A 632 -29.37 -2.66 1.18
C SER A 632 -28.08 -3.40 1.52
N ALA A 633 -27.01 -3.20 0.74
CA ALA A 633 -25.71 -3.82 0.99
C ALA A 633 -25.04 -3.24 2.24
N TYR A 634 -25.17 -1.94 2.49
CA TYR A 634 -24.65 -1.28 3.68
C TYR A 634 -25.43 -1.67 4.95
N HIS A 635 -26.75 -1.78 4.86
CA HIS A 635 -27.58 -2.34 5.94
C HIS A 635 -27.20 -3.80 6.26
N ALA A 636 -27.01 -4.63 5.24
CA ALA A 636 -26.54 -6.00 5.42
C ALA A 636 -25.14 -6.06 6.06
N THR A 637 -24.27 -5.11 5.73
CA THR A 637 -22.93 -4.99 6.32
C THR A 637 -23.00 -4.67 7.82
N LEU A 638 -23.79 -3.68 8.24
CA LEU A 638 -24.01 -3.37 9.66
C LEU A 638 -24.66 -4.52 10.43
N GLN A 639 -25.52 -5.30 9.77
CA GLN A 639 -26.12 -6.50 10.33
C GLN A 639 -25.17 -7.70 10.35
N ASN A 640 -23.90 -7.54 9.95
CA ASN A 640 -22.90 -8.60 9.85
C ASN A 640 -23.35 -9.78 8.97
N LYS A 641 -24.05 -9.49 7.87
CA LYS A 641 -24.54 -10.47 6.88
C LYS A 641 -23.68 -10.52 5.61
N SER A 642 -22.51 -9.86 5.61
CA SER A 642 -21.55 -9.83 4.50
C SER A 642 -20.23 -10.47 4.93
N ALA A 643 -19.96 -11.69 4.45
CA ALA A 643 -18.70 -12.39 4.75
C ALA A 643 -17.47 -11.57 4.30
N PRO A 644 -17.42 -10.99 3.08
CA PRO A 644 -16.27 -10.18 2.66
C PRO A 644 -16.03 -8.94 3.54
N ALA A 645 -17.10 -8.29 4.01
CA ALA A 645 -16.96 -7.12 4.88
C ALA A 645 -16.44 -7.50 6.27
N LEU A 646 -16.89 -8.64 6.82
CA LEU A 646 -16.40 -9.19 8.08
C LEU A 646 -14.94 -9.65 7.99
N LEU A 647 -14.55 -10.28 6.88
CA LEU A 647 -13.15 -10.63 6.61
C LEU A 647 -12.27 -9.37 6.60
N GLN A 648 -12.69 -8.32 5.89
CA GLN A 648 -11.96 -7.06 5.85
C GLN A 648 -11.88 -6.41 7.24
N ARG A 649 -12.97 -6.43 8.02
CA ARG A 649 -12.97 -5.97 9.42
C ARG A 649 -11.98 -6.76 10.28
N GLY A 650 -11.95 -8.09 10.15
CA GLY A 650 -10.99 -8.95 10.83
C GLY A 650 -9.54 -8.57 10.51
N ARG A 651 -9.23 -8.34 9.23
CA ARG A 651 -7.89 -7.89 8.78
C ARG A 651 -7.51 -6.52 9.33
N THR A 652 -8.41 -5.54 9.25
CA THR A 652 -8.17 -4.20 9.80
C THR A 652 -7.90 -4.23 11.30
N LEU A 653 -8.72 -4.97 12.06
CA LEU A 653 -8.56 -5.10 13.50
C LEU A 653 -7.29 -5.89 13.86
N ASN A 654 -6.93 -6.91 13.09
CA ASN A 654 -5.69 -7.65 13.29
C ASN A 654 -4.44 -6.78 13.04
N ALA A 655 -4.48 -5.90 12.04
CA ALA A 655 -3.42 -4.90 11.83
C ALA A 655 -3.33 -3.91 13.00
N GLU A 656 -4.47 -3.56 13.61
CA GLU A 656 -4.50 -2.71 14.80
C GLU A 656 -3.91 -3.40 16.03
N VAL A 657 -4.17 -4.70 16.22
CA VAL A 657 -3.50 -5.52 17.25
C VAL A 657 -1.97 -5.51 17.06
N GLU A 658 -1.50 -5.63 15.81
CA GLU A 658 -0.07 -5.62 15.49
C GLU A 658 0.59 -4.27 15.82
N MET A 659 -0.06 -3.14 15.50
CA MET A 659 0.45 -1.81 15.87
C MET A 659 0.54 -1.61 17.39
N MET A 660 -0.42 -2.15 18.15
CA MET A 660 -0.37 -2.12 19.61
C MET A 660 0.76 -2.99 20.20
N ARG A 661 1.32 -3.91 19.41
CA ARG A 661 2.42 -4.81 19.81
C ARG A 661 3.79 -4.16 19.69
N THR A 662 3.98 -3.28 18.70
CA THR A 662 5.25 -2.66 18.35
C THR A 662 5.52 -1.31 19.05
N SER A 663 4.49 -0.70 19.62
CA SER A 663 4.59 0.61 20.29
C SER A 663 5.26 0.51 21.67
N SER A 664 6.58 0.73 21.73
CA SER A 664 7.38 0.68 22.97
C SER A 664 7.31 1.94 23.82
N ASN A 665 6.72 3.04 23.32
CA ASN A 665 6.60 4.29 24.04
C ASN A 665 5.14 4.49 24.45
N GLY A 666 4.90 4.56 25.76
CA GLY A 666 3.58 4.73 26.39
C GLY A 666 2.82 6.03 26.06
N VAL A 667 3.15 6.71 24.96
CA VAL A 667 2.42 7.84 24.40
C VAL A 667 2.54 7.77 22.87
N GLY A 668 1.48 7.41 22.13
CA GLY A 668 1.46 7.68 20.68
C GLY A 668 0.58 6.82 19.78
N ALA A 669 0.29 5.56 20.12
CA ALA A 669 -0.66 4.75 19.37
C ALA A 669 -1.72 4.21 20.32
N THR A 670 -2.47 5.12 20.96
CA THR A 670 -3.77 4.72 21.46
C THR A 670 -4.55 4.26 20.24
N SER A 671 -4.89 2.96 20.20
CA SER A 671 -6.07 2.51 19.48
C SER A 671 -7.12 3.60 19.59
N LEU A 672 -7.74 3.94 18.47
CA LEU A 672 -8.82 4.91 18.48
C LEU A 672 -9.95 4.50 19.43
N LEU A 673 -10.02 3.21 19.82
CA LEU A 673 -11.21 2.59 20.39
C LEU A 673 -10.95 1.58 21.52
N PHE A 674 -9.91 0.75 21.42
CA PHE A 674 -9.69 -0.35 22.36
C PHE A 674 -8.83 0.09 23.55
N THR A 675 -9.27 -0.32 24.74
CA THR A 675 -8.56 -0.03 26.00
C THR A 675 -7.40 -0.98 26.25
N SER A 676 -7.41 -2.13 25.59
CA SER A 676 -6.36 -3.13 25.68
C SER A 676 -6.22 -3.92 24.38
N ARG A 677 -5.04 -4.49 24.18
CA ARG A 677 -4.75 -5.35 23.03
C ARG A 677 -5.62 -6.62 22.99
N ASP A 678 -5.97 -7.18 24.15
CA ASP A 678 -6.80 -8.39 24.21
C ASP A 678 -8.22 -8.10 23.74
N GLU A 679 -8.75 -6.90 24.01
CA GLU A 679 -10.04 -6.43 23.51
C GLU A 679 -10.04 -6.32 21.98
N ALA A 680 -8.97 -5.74 21.41
CA ALA A 680 -8.80 -5.66 19.96
C ALA A 680 -8.67 -7.06 19.32
N GLN A 681 -7.95 -7.97 19.97
CA GLN A 681 -7.77 -9.36 19.52
C GLN A 681 -9.09 -10.15 19.54
N ASP A 682 -9.89 -10.03 20.60
CA ASP A 682 -11.21 -10.66 20.67
C ASP A 682 -12.15 -10.09 19.58
N ALA A 683 -12.08 -8.79 19.29
CA ALA A 683 -12.84 -8.17 18.20
C ALA A 683 -12.44 -8.68 16.80
N ALA A 684 -11.12 -8.79 16.53
CA ALA A 684 -10.61 -9.36 15.29
C ALA A 684 -11.04 -10.82 15.12
N THR A 685 -10.87 -11.63 16.17
CA THR A 685 -11.27 -13.04 16.22
C THR A 685 -12.77 -13.20 15.93
N SER A 686 -13.62 -12.40 16.58
CA SER A 686 -15.07 -12.42 16.37
C SER A 686 -15.46 -12.10 14.92
N ALA A 687 -14.78 -11.14 14.28
CA ALA A 687 -15.05 -10.78 12.89
C ALA A 687 -14.71 -11.92 11.91
N PHE A 688 -13.55 -12.56 12.07
CA PHE A 688 -13.19 -13.74 11.27
C PHE A 688 -14.15 -14.91 11.49
N VAL A 689 -14.50 -15.20 12.76
CA VAL A 689 -15.46 -16.24 13.12
C VAL A 689 -16.80 -16.02 12.43
N LYS A 690 -17.36 -14.82 12.52
CA LYS A 690 -18.62 -14.46 11.86
C LYS A 690 -18.51 -14.56 10.34
N SER A 691 -17.39 -14.17 9.75
CA SER A 691 -17.13 -14.35 8.30
C SER A 691 -17.20 -15.83 7.92
N LEU A 692 -16.55 -16.72 8.68
CA LEU A 692 -16.50 -18.16 8.42
C LEU A 692 -17.81 -18.90 8.75
N VAL A 693 -18.66 -18.33 9.60
CA VAL A 693 -20.03 -18.81 9.79
C VAL A 693 -20.85 -18.60 8.51
N LEU A 694 -20.67 -17.46 7.83
CA LEU A 694 -21.35 -17.15 6.57
C LEU A 694 -20.75 -17.88 5.37
N ASP A 695 -19.42 -17.95 5.27
CA ASP A 695 -18.70 -18.63 4.21
C ASP A 695 -17.56 -19.50 4.78
N PRO A 696 -17.83 -20.77 5.10
CA PRO A 696 -16.83 -21.69 5.62
C PRO A 696 -15.80 -22.14 4.59
N THR A 697 -16.04 -21.92 3.29
CA THR A 697 -15.14 -22.38 2.22
C THR A 697 -14.01 -21.40 1.93
N ASN A 698 -14.03 -20.23 2.58
CA ASN A 698 -13.04 -19.19 2.42
C ASN A 698 -11.71 -19.57 3.11
N GLY A 699 -10.75 -20.06 2.32
CA GLY A 699 -9.43 -20.45 2.82
C GLY A 699 -8.63 -19.30 3.43
N ASP A 700 -8.71 -18.10 2.85
CA ASP A 700 -8.02 -16.91 3.37
C ASP A 700 -8.50 -16.58 4.78
N ALA A 701 -9.80 -16.61 5.02
CA ALA A 701 -10.38 -16.31 6.33
C ALA A 701 -9.94 -17.32 7.40
N TRP A 702 -9.84 -18.61 7.05
CA TRP A 702 -9.28 -19.64 7.94
C TRP A 702 -7.81 -19.42 8.24
N HIS A 703 -7.03 -19.11 7.20
CA HIS A 703 -5.59 -18.86 7.33
C HIS A 703 -5.31 -17.59 8.15
N ASP A 704 -6.02 -16.50 7.89
CA ASP A 704 -5.88 -15.23 8.61
C ASP A 704 -6.30 -15.36 10.08
N LEU A 705 -7.38 -16.10 10.37
CA LEU A 705 -7.79 -16.42 11.74
C LEU A 705 -6.73 -17.26 12.47
N GLY A 706 -6.23 -18.32 11.84
CA GLY A 706 -5.18 -19.15 12.41
C GLY A 706 -3.91 -18.35 12.68
N THR A 707 -3.55 -17.44 11.77
CA THR A 707 -2.39 -16.55 11.91
C THR A 707 -2.59 -15.56 13.05
N SER A 708 -3.76 -14.94 13.13
CA SER A 708 -4.14 -14.03 14.22
C SER A 708 -4.05 -14.73 15.59
N LEU A 709 -4.63 -15.93 15.71
CA LEU A 709 -4.59 -16.74 16.93
C LEU A 709 -3.17 -17.20 17.28
N PHE A 710 -2.37 -17.55 16.27
CA PHE A 710 -0.96 -17.87 16.44
C PHE A 710 -0.24 -16.70 17.11
N PHE A 711 -0.37 -15.49 16.57
CA PHE A 711 0.24 -14.28 17.12
C PHE A 711 -0.33 -13.83 18.48
N ALA A 712 -1.59 -14.16 18.76
CA ALA A 712 -2.19 -13.98 20.07
C ALA A 712 -1.65 -14.92 21.16
N GLY A 713 -0.88 -15.96 20.79
CA GLY A 713 -0.44 -17.01 21.73
C GLY A 713 -1.51 -18.08 22.02
N GLU A 714 -2.56 -18.14 21.20
CA GLU A 714 -3.59 -19.18 21.22
C GLU A 714 -3.15 -20.36 20.33
N MET A 715 -1.95 -20.89 20.60
CA MET A 715 -1.27 -21.86 19.71
C MET A 715 -2.07 -23.13 19.50
N ALA A 716 -2.70 -23.65 20.56
CA ALA A 716 -3.54 -24.84 20.45
C ALA A 716 -4.79 -24.57 19.61
N GLU A 717 -5.36 -23.37 19.70
CA GLU A 717 -6.48 -22.97 18.87
C GLU A 717 -6.07 -22.77 17.41
N ALA A 718 -4.95 -22.10 17.15
CA ALA A 718 -4.43 -21.87 15.80
C ALA A 718 -4.22 -23.17 15.03
N GLU A 719 -3.60 -24.18 15.66
CA GLU A 719 -3.38 -25.50 15.05
C GLU A 719 -4.71 -26.18 14.66
N LEU A 720 -5.72 -26.10 15.53
CA LEU A 720 -7.06 -26.64 15.26
C LEU A 720 -7.77 -25.88 14.14
N VAL A 721 -7.65 -24.56 14.11
CA VAL A 721 -8.22 -23.68 13.08
C VAL A 721 -7.59 -23.96 11.72
N TYR A 722 -6.27 -24.09 11.62
CA TYR A 722 -5.60 -24.46 10.37
C TYR A 722 -6.04 -25.84 9.88
N ALA A 723 -6.06 -26.84 10.76
CA ALA A 723 -6.47 -28.20 10.42
C ALA A 723 -7.94 -28.24 9.94
N ARG A 724 -8.83 -27.50 10.62
CA ARG A 724 -10.24 -27.39 10.23
C ARG A 724 -10.39 -26.63 8.92
N GLY A 725 -9.64 -25.55 8.73
CA GLY A 725 -9.63 -24.77 7.50
C GLY A 725 -9.24 -25.61 6.29
N LEU A 726 -8.21 -26.46 6.41
CA LEU A 726 -7.78 -27.34 5.32
C LEU A 726 -8.87 -28.33 4.89
N GLN A 727 -9.73 -28.77 5.82
CA GLN A 727 -10.87 -29.63 5.48
C GLN A 727 -11.92 -28.91 4.63
N HIS A 728 -12.09 -27.59 4.83
CA HIS A 728 -13.04 -26.78 4.05
C HIS A 728 -12.43 -26.19 2.77
N ALA A 729 -11.13 -25.92 2.76
CA ALA A 729 -10.38 -25.30 1.67
C ALA A 729 -9.08 -26.09 1.36
N PRO A 730 -9.18 -27.32 0.82
CA PRO A 730 -8.02 -28.22 0.67
C PRO A 730 -7.00 -27.77 -0.37
N SER A 731 -7.35 -26.83 -1.26
CA SER A 731 -6.44 -26.28 -2.29
C SER A 731 -5.78 -24.96 -1.89
N HIS A 732 -6.06 -24.43 -0.70
CA HIS A 732 -5.52 -23.14 -0.29
C HIS A 732 -4.03 -23.28 0.10
N GLU A 733 -3.17 -22.47 -0.52
CA GLU A 733 -1.71 -22.58 -0.41
C GLU A 733 -1.18 -22.41 1.01
N GLY A 734 -1.60 -21.37 1.74
CA GLY A 734 -1.14 -21.10 3.11
C GLY A 734 -1.49 -22.25 4.08
N LEU A 735 -2.74 -22.69 4.10
CA LEU A 735 -3.18 -23.87 4.86
C LEU A 735 -2.42 -25.15 4.49
N LEU A 736 -2.12 -25.37 3.20
CA LEU A 736 -1.29 -26.50 2.76
C LEU A 736 0.15 -26.39 3.26
N ALA A 737 0.71 -25.18 3.32
CA ALA A 737 2.05 -24.93 3.85
C ALA A 737 2.10 -25.24 5.37
N GLU A 738 1.10 -24.80 6.14
CA GLU A 738 0.99 -25.13 7.57
C GLU A 738 0.80 -26.64 7.79
N ALA A 739 -0.01 -27.31 6.97
CA ALA A 739 -0.19 -28.76 7.03
C ALA A 739 1.09 -29.54 6.68
N LYS A 740 1.85 -29.08 5.66
CA LYS A 740 3.14 -29.66 5.29
C LYS A 740 4.13 -29.57 6.45
N LYS A 741 4.18 -28.43 7.13
CA LYS A 741 5.01 -28.19 8.30
C LYS A 741 4.62 -29.09 9.48
N ALA A 742 3.32 -29.16 9.80
CA ALA A 742 2.81 -30.04 10.86
C ALA A 742 3.13 -31.52 10.58
N ARG A 743 3.08 -31.95 9.30
CA ARG A 743 3.46 -33.30 8.90
C ARG A 743 4.97 -33.55 8.96
N ALA A 744 5.78 -32.54 8.66
CA ALA A 744 7.24 -32.65 8.73
C ALA A 744 7.73 -32.82 10.18
N TYR A 745 7.04 -32.19 11.14
CA TYR A 745 7.37 -32.24 12.56
C TYR A 745 6.17 -32.72 13.39
N PRO A 746 5.86 -34.02 13.38
CA PRO A 746 4.74 -34.55 14.16
C PRO A 746 4.98 -34.31 15.67
N PRO A 747 3.90 -34.12 16.46
CA PRO A 747 4.00 -34.06 17.91
C PRO A 747 4.73 -35.29 18.48
N ALA A 748 5.55 -35.08 19.51
CA ALA A 748 6.16 -36.19 20.22
C ALA A 748 5.08 -37.05 20.91
N PRO A 749 5.28 -38.38 20.98
CA PRO A 749 4.35 -39.25 21.71
C PRO A 749 4.31 -38.89 23.19
N ASP A 750 3.19 -39.14 23.86
CA ASP A 750 3.03 -38.84 25.30
C ASP A 750 4.07 -39.57 26.17
N GLU A 751 4.59 -40.72 25.71
CA GLU A 751 5.69 -41.45 26.35
C GLU A 751 6.97 -40.61 26.49
N SER A 752 7.20 -39.64 25.59
CA SER A 752 8.32 -38.70 25.68
C SER A 752 8.24 -37.86 26.96
N ASP A 753 7.06 -37.65 27.56
CA ASP A 753 6.94 -36.93 28.83
C ASP A 753 7.63 -37.67 29.98
N ALA A 754 7.65 -39.01 29.95
CA ALA A 754 8.37 -39.81 30.94
C ALA A 754 9.90 -39.72 30.77
N THR A 755 10.38 -39.40 29.57
CA THR A 755 11.83 -39.29 29.28
C THR A 755 12.46 -38.01 29.81
N VAL A 756 11.68 -37.03 30.26
CA VAL A 756 12.18 -35.79 30.87
C VAL A 756 13.12 -36.08 32.03
N ALA A 757 12.81 -37.10 32.85
CA ALA A 757 13.60 -37.50 34.00
C ALA A 757 15.00 -38.07 33.65
N GLN A 758 15.27 -38.35 32.36
CA GLN A 758 16.58 -38.81 31.90
C GLN A 758 17.62 -37.68 31.88
N PHE A 759 17.18 -36.42 31.93
CA PHE A 759 18.05 -35.24 31.89
C PHE A 759 18.14 -34.57 33.27
N THR A 760 19.36 -34.39 33.74
CA THR A 760 19.73 -33.84 35.04
C THR A 760 20.65 -32.63 34.88
N ASP A 761 21.00 -31.97 35.99
CA ASP A 761 21.95 -30.85 35.95
C ASP A 761 23.35 -31.24 35.49
N ALA A 762 23.72 -32.52 35.62
CA ALA A 762 25.02 -33.02 35.17
C ALA A 762 25.16 -32.97 33.64
N ASP A 763 24.05 -33.04 32.91
CA ASP A 763 24.03 -33.11 31.44
C ASP A 763 24.20 -31.74 30.77
N PHE A 764 24.20 -30.66 31.56
CA PHE A 764 24.27 -29.29 31.07
C PHE A 764 25.35 -28.46 31.78
N ARG A 765 25.78 -27.41 31.09
CA ARG A 765 26.42 -26.25 31.68
C ARG A 765 25.38 -25.13 31.73
N SER A 766 25.04 -24.71 32.94
CA SER A 766 24.07 -23.64 33.20
C SER A 766 24.77 -22.29 33.27
N ILE A 767 24.29 -21.31 32.51
CA ILE A 767 24.81 -19.94 32.49
C ILE A 767 23.64 -18.98 32.76
N ALA A 768 23.68 -18.28 33.90
CA ALA A 768 22.71 -17.23 34.20
C ALA A 768 23.01 -15.98 33.37
N ILE A 769 21.99 -15.43 32.72
CA ILE A 769 22.10 -14.20 31.94
C ILE A 769 21.69 -13.01 32.82
N PRO A 770 22.48 -11.91 32.84
CA PRO A 770 22.15 -10.76 33.67
C PRO A 770 20.82 -10.08 33.33
N PRO A 771 20.22 -9.32 34.27
CA PRO A 771 19.01 -8.52 34.03
C PRO A 771 19.12 -7.56 32.84
N GLY A 772 17.97 -7.16 32.30
CA GLY A 772 17.89 -6.30 31.10
C GLY A 772 18.02 -7.05 29.78
N CYS A 773 18.16 -8.37 29.82
CA CYS A 773 18.40 -9.22 28.66
C CYS A 773 17.19 -9.45 27.72
N PHE A 774 16.00 -8.97 28.10
CA PHE A 774 14.80 -8.98 27.26
C PHE A 774 14.55 -7.64 26.54
N GLY A 775 15.36 -6.60 26.79
CA GLY A 775 15.21 -5.25 26.24
C GLY A 775 14.04 -4.43 26.82
N ASP A 776 13.82 -3.22 26.29
CA ASP A 776 12.75 -2.29 26.69
C ASP A 776 11.40 -2.66 26.08
N ARG A 777 10.91 -3.86 26.40
CA ARG A 777 9.61 -4.31 25.89
C ARG A 777 8.51 -3.98 26.89
N PRO A 778 7.38 -3.39 26.45
CA PRO A 778 6.19 -3.34 27.28
C PRO A 778 5.77 -4.78 27.60
N ASN A 779 5.22 -4.99 28.80
CA ASN A 779 4.66 -6.27 29.26
C ASN A 779 3.81 -6.94 28.17
N ALA A 780 4.42 -7.82 27.36
CA ALA A 780 3.77 -8.28 26.14
C ALA A 780 3.02 -9.58 26.43
N ARG A 781 1.70 -9.49 26.40
CA ARG A 781 0.78 -10.64 26.41
C ARG A 781 0.88 -11.52 25.13
N ASP A 782 1.97 -11.43 24.36
CA ASP A 782 2.16 -12.09 23.05
C ASP A 782 2.48 -13.58 23.15
N ILE A 783 2.65 -14.30 22.04
CA ILE A 783 2.98 -15.75 21.97
C ILE A 783 4.07 -16.25 22.97
N GLN A 784 4.89 -15.35 23.49
CA GLN A 784 6.25 -15.62 23.89
C GLN A 784 6.63 -14.79 25.09
N SER A 785 6.88 -15.51 26.16
CA SER A 785 7.10 -14.93 27.46
C SER A 785 8.50 -14.35 27.62
N GLY A 786 8.58 -13.21 28.31
CA GLY A 786 9.81 -12.57 28.74
C GLY A 786 10.13 -12.90 30.20
N ALA A 787 10.52 -11.87 30.95
CA ALA A 787 10.91 -11.99 32.35
C ALA A 787 9.78 -12.54 33.26
N GLU A 788 8.52 -12.43 32.85
CA GLU A 788 7.36 -12.90 33.61
C GLU A 788 7.25 -14.43 33.70
N VAL A 789 7.81 -15.17 32.75
CA VAL A 789 7.87 -16.65 32.81
C VAL A 789 9.28 -17.13 33.12
N PHE A 790 10.30 -16.47 32.59
CA PHE A 790 11.69 -16.92 32.69
C PHE A 790 12.50 -16.23 33.80
N GLY A 791 11.90 -15.26 34.50
CA GLY A 791 12.56 -14.43 35.49
C GLY A 791 13.41 -13.31 34.88
N ALA A 792 13.80 -12.32 35.69
CA ALA A 792 14.63 -11.20 35.24
C ALA A 792 16.05 -11.62 34.81
N SER A 793 16.56 -12.74 35.36
CA SER A 793 17.87 -13.32 35.05
C SER A 793 17.69 -14.77 34.58
N PRO A 794 17.27 -15.00 33.33
CA PRO A 794 17.00 -16.34 32.82
C PRO A 794 18.30 -17.15 32.68
N THR A 795 18.18 -18.47 32.70
CA THR A 795 19.33 -19.38 32.51
C THR A 795 19.35 -19.93 31.08
N VAL A 796 20.53 -19.91 30.47
CA VAL A 796 20.87 -20.57 29.21
C VAL A 796 21.62 -21.85 29.52
N TYR A 797 21.36 -22.91 28.77
CA TYR A 797 21.99 -24.21 28.98
C TYR A 797 22.78 -24.64 27.75
N VAL A 798 23.99 -25.15 27.96
CA VAL A 798 24.81 -25.79 26.92
C VAL A 798 24.90 -27.27 27.24
N THR A 799 24.62 -28.14 26.29
CA THR A 799 24.68 -29.59 26.51
C THR A 799 26.13 -30.04 26.74
N ARG A 800 26.34 -31.06 27.58
CA ARG A 800 27.64 -31.72 27.74
C ARG A 800 27.82 -32.90 26.80
N ASP A 801 26.73 -33.58 26.49
CA ASP A 801 26.66 -34.65 25.51
C ASP A 801 26.03 -34.18 24.18
N PRO A 802 26.40 -34.81 23.06
CA PRO A 802 25.88 -34.45 21.75
C PRO A 802 24.42 -34.88 21.59
N MET A 803 23.57 -33.95 21.17
CA MET A 803 22.16 -34.20 20.85
C MET A 803 22.00 -34.93 19.52
N LEU A 804 22.84 -34.59 18.54
CA LEU A 804 23.01 -35.30 17.27
C LEU A 804 24.37 -35.99 17.24
N THR A 805 24.47 -37.16 16.62
CA THR A 805 25.77 -37.78 16.36
C THR A 805 26.58 -36.98 15.34
N ALA A 806 27.91 -37.14 15.35
CA ALA A 806 28.77 -36.50 14.36
C ALA A 806 28.40 -36.88 12.91
N ASP A 807 28.00 -38.14 12.69
CA ASP A 807 27.56 -38.63 11.38
C ASP A 807 26.24 -37.97 10.93
N GLU A 808 25.28 -37.81 11.83
CA GLU A 808 24.03 -37.08 11.54
C GLU A 808 24.31 -35.61 11.22
N ALA A 809 25.19 -34.96 11.99
CA ALA A 809 25.59 -33.58 11.77
C ALA A 809 26.26 -33.36 10.40
N GLN A 810 27.22 -34.22 10.05
CA GLN A 810 27.87 -34.20 8.74
C GLN A 810 26.90 -34.53 7.59
N THR A 811 25.97 -35.45 7.83
CA THR A 811 24.92 -35.78 6.86
C THR A 811 24.02 -34.59 6.59
N ALA A 812 23.64 -33.83 7.62
CA ALA A 812 22.84 -32.61 7.47
C ALA A 812 23.57 -31.56 6.61
N ILE A 813 24.85 -31.30 6.88
CA ILE A 813 25.69 -30.37 6.09
C ILE A 813 25.76 -30.83 4.62
N LYS A 814 26.00 -32.13 4.40
CA LYS A 814 26.08 -32.71 3.06
C LYS A 814 24.77 -32.53 2.29
N LEU A 815 23.64 -32.85 2.90
CA LEU A 815 22.32 -32.72 2.27
C LEU A 815 21.99 -31.25 1.95
N ALA A 816 22.31 -30.32 2.85
CA ALA A 816 22.08 -28.90 2.62
C ALA A 816 22.94 -28.36 1.46
N ASN A 817 24.22 -28.72 1.39
CA ASN A 817 25.08 -28.34 0.26
C ASN A 817 24.58 -28.93 -1.08
N GLN A 818 24.22 -30.21 -1.10
CA GLN A 818 23.65 -30.84 -2.30
C GLN A 818 22.32 -30.22 -2.72
N TRP A 819 21.50 -29.81 -1.75
CA TRP A 819 20.28 -29.05 -2.03
C TRP A 819 20.62 -27.70 -2.65
N ALA A 820 21.56 -26.95 -2.07
CA ALA A 820 21.99 -25.65 -2.59
C ALA A 820 22.54 -25.75 -4.02
N ASP A 821 23.40 -26.74 -4.30
CA ASP A 821 23.97 -26.97 -5.63
C ASP A 821 22.88 -27.20 -6.70
N ARG A 822 21.78 -27.86 -6.33
CA ARG A 822 20.64 -28.12 -7.23
C ARG A 822 19.70 -26.93 -7.42
N HIS A 823 19.72 -25.96 -6.51
CA HIS A 823 18.76 -24.85 -6.47
C HIS A 823 19.42 -23.48 -6.71
N GLY A 824 20.67 -23.46 -7.18
CA GLY A 824 21.38 -22.23 -7.54
C GLY A 824 22.02 -21.50 -6.35
N GLY A 825 22.15 -22.15 -5.20
CA GLY A 825 22.79 -21.61 -4.01
C GLY A 825 21.99 -21.81 -2.73
N TRP A 826 22.55 -21.30 -1.62
CA TRP A 826 21.85 -21.20 -0.34
C TRP A 826 20.82 -20.06 -0.40
N THR A 827 19.73 -20.18 0.36
CA THR A 827 18.76 -19.07 0.44
C THR A 827 19.30 -17.98 1.36
N THR A 828 19.05 -16.70 1.07
CA THR A 828 19.63 -15.57 1.82
C THR A 828 18.59 -14.54 2.28
N SER A 829 17.29 -14.82 2.12
CA SER A 829 16.22 -13.85 2.37
C SER A 829 14.92 -14.49 2.90
N ARG A 830 15.02 -15.63 3.60
CA ARG A 830 13.85 -16.36 4.11
C ARG A 830 13.19 -15.72 5.33
N HIS A 831 13.95 -15.01 6.17
CA HIS A 831 13.44 -14.34 7.36
C HIS A 831 13.45 -12.82 7.19
N TYR A 832 12.28 -12.19 7.35
CA TYR A 832 12.05 -10.77 7.07
C TYR A 832 12.80 -9.83 8.04
N SER A 833 12.94 -10.20 9.32
CA SER A 833 13.54 -9.33 10.35
C SER A 833 15.07 -9.44 10.44
N VAL A 834 15.63 -10.63 10.26
CA VAL A 834 17.07 -10.92 10.29
C VAL A 834 17.37 -12.08 9.34
N ALA A 835 17.70 -11.76 8.08
CA ALA A 835 17.89 -12.79 7.07
C ALA A 835 19.16 -13.63 7.33
N THR A 836 19.02 -14.95 7.29
CA THR A 836 20.13 -15.91 7.36
C THR A 836 20.43 -16.54 5.99
N THR A 837 21.64 -17.05 5.84
CA THR A 837 22.07 -17.92 4.74
C THR A 837 21.73 -19.35 5.13
N ASP A 838 20.57 -19.84 4.73
CA ASP A 838 19.99 -21.05 5.30
C ASP A 838 19.26 -21.95 4.29
N VAL A 839 18.93 -23.15 4.76
CA VAL A 839 18.06 -24.13 4.09
C VAL A 839 17.02 -24.64 5.10
N PRO A 840 15.71 -24.60 4.79
CA PRO A 840 14.69 -25.18 5.67
C PRO A 840 14.87 -26.69 5.75
N LEU A 841 14.81 -27.26 6.96
CA LEU A 841 14.97 -28.70 7.11
C LEU A 841 13.81 -29.48 6.45
N THR A 842 12.65 -28.86 6.28
CA THR A 842 11.52 -29.40 5.51
C THR A 842 11.81 -29.58 4.01
N SER A 843 12.88 -28.95 3.50
CA SER A 843 13.37 -29.15 2.12
C SER A 843 14.40 -30.28 2.01
N LEU A 844 14.78 -30.89 3.15
CA LEU A 844 15.69 -32.02 3.25
C LEU A 844 14.93 -33.25 3.78
N PRO A 845 14.03 -33.87 2.99
CA PRO A 845 13.18 -34.97 3.45
C PRO A 845 13.98 -36.18 3.96
N GLU A 846 15.21 -36.37 3.48
CA GLU A 846 16.13 -37.42 3.94
C GLU A 846 16.67 -37.16 5.36
N ALA A 847 16.65 -35.90 5.81
CA ALA A 847 17.05 -35.51 7.16
C ALA A 847 15.95 -35.76 8.20
N LEU A 848 14.68 -35.60 7.80
CA LEU A 848 13.53 -35.57 8.72
C LEU A 848 13.38 -36.85 9.58
N PRO A 849 13.53 -38.09 9.09
CA PRO A 849 13.26 -39.27 9.91
C PRO A 849 14.16 -39.40 11.14
N TRP A 850 15.49 -39.28 10.96
CA TRP A 850 16.44 -39.38 12.07
C TRP A 850 16.41 -38.11 12.94
N PHE A 851 16.19 -36.94 12.35
CA PHE A 851 16.04 -35.70 13.11
C PHE A 851 14.79 -35.72 14.01
N ASN A 852 13.66 -36.20 13.50
CA ASN A 852 12.43 -36.37 14.29
C ASN A 852 12.60 -37.39 15.41
N ALA A 853 13.41 -38.43 15.21
CA ALA A 853 13.77 -39.35 16.28
C ALA A 853 14.60 -38.67 17.38
N ALA A 854 15.56 -37.82 17.01
CA ALA A 854 16.34 -37.02 17.96
C ALA A 854 15.47 -35.96 18.66
N LEU A 855 14.53 -35.33 17.96
CA LEU A 855 13.54 -34.41 18.54
C LEU A 855 12.77 -35.08 19.66
N ALA A 856 12.08 -36.20 19.36
CA ALA A 856 11.19 -36.86 20.31
C ALA A 856 11.91 -37.48 21.52
N LYS A 857 13.16 -37.97 21.33
CA LYS A 857 13.90 -38.72 22.37
C LYS A 857 14.89 -37.88 23.16
N LYS A 858 15.41 -36.79 22.60
CA LYS A 858 16.49 -36.00 23.22
C LYS A 858 16.15 -34.51 23.32
N LEU A 859 15.89 -33.85 22.19
CA LEU A 859 15.79 -32.38 22.17
C LEU A 859 14.56 -31.86 22.93
N LEU A 860 13.37 -32.42 22.70
CA LEU A 860 12.16 -31.96 23.38
C LEU A 860 12.17 -32.28 24.90
N PRO A 861 12.59 -33.49 25.34
CA PRO A 861 12.79 -33.78 26.76
C PRO A 861 13.84 -32.87 27.43
N ALA A 862 14.93 -32.53 26.73
CA ALA A 862 15.94 -31.61 27.24
C ALA A 862 15.37 -30.20 27.46
N LEU A 863 14.53 -29.66 26.57
CA LEU A 863 13.87 -28.38 26.81
C LEU A 863 12.94 -28.43 28.01
N ALA A 864 12.09 -29.46 28.09
CA ALA A 864 11.12 -29.57 29.16
C ALA A 864 11.77 -29.74 30.53
N SER A 865 12.92 -30.43 30.61
CA SER A 865 13.68 -30.58 31.86
C SER A 865 14.35 -29.30 32.33
N ARG A 866 14.68 -28.37 31.42
CA ARG A 866 15.35 -27.10 31.71
C ARG A 866 14.38 -25.93 31.89
N TYR A 867 13.24 -25.96 31.21
CA TYR A 867 12.21 -24.91 31.24
C TYR A 867 10.82 -25.44 31.63
N PRO A 868 10.67 -26.15 32.77
CA PRO A 868 9.41 -26.81 33.12
C PRO A 868 8.25 -25.85 33.39
N ALA A 869 8.52 -24.60 33.77
CA ALA A 869 7.48 -23.58 33.95
C ALA A 869 6.85 -23.13 32.63
N ALA A 870 7.65 -23.09 31.56
CA ALA A 870 7.19 -22.66 30.23
C ALA A 870 6.70 -23.84 29.38
N ALA A 871 7.36 -24.99 29.49
CA ALA A 871 7.10 -26.17 28.66
C ALA A 871 7.23 -27.47 29.48
N PRO A 872 6.30 -27.78 30.39
CA PRO A 872 6.41 -28.93 31.28
C PRO A 872 6.34 -30.29 30.58
N LYS A 873 5.82 -30.35 29.34
CA LYS A 873 5.57 -31.60 28.61
C LYS A 873 6.16 -31.58 27.21
N PRO A 874 7.12 -32.46 26.89
CA PRO A 874 7.62 -32.66 25.53
C PRO A 874 6.54 -32.90 24.48
N SER A 875 5.49 -33.67 24.79
CA SER A 875 4.41 -33.99 23.82
C SER A 875 3.59 -32.76 23.39
N LYS A 876 3.69 -31.68 24.17
CA LYS A 876 3.03 -30.40 23.90
C LYS A 876 3.93 -29.38 23.22
N LEU A 877 5.23 -29.64 23.07
CA LEU A 877 6.08 -28.76 22.26
C LEU A 877 5.74 -28.87 20.76
N ARG A 878 5.89 -27.77 20.03
CA ARG A 878 5.64 -27.67 18.58
C ARG A 878 6.81 -26.97 17.90
N VAL A 879 7.27 -27.52 16.77
CA VAL A 879 8.30 -26.88 15.94
C VAL A 879 7.64 -25.78 15.11
N LEU A 880 8.01 -24.53 15.38
CA LEU A 880 7.54 -23.35 14.66
C LEU A 880 8.41 -23.04 13.44
N ASP A 881 9.70 -23.32 13.50
CA ASP A 881 10.58 -23.33 12.34
C ASP A 881 11.81 -24.17 12.69
N CYS A 882 12.42 -24.77 11.67
CA CYS A 882 13.67 -25.49 11.81
C CYS A 882 14.45 -25.44 10.50
N PHE A 883 15.66 -24.89 10.58
CA PHE A 883 16.47 -24.58 9.41
C PHE A 883 17.96 -24.69 9.74
N LEU A 884 18.75 -24.96 8.71
CA LEU A 884 20.19 -25.11 8.79
C LEU A 884 20.85 -23.85 8.23
N VAL A 885 21.67 -23.19 9.04
CA VAL A 885 22.34 -21.92 8.73
C VAL A 885 23.82 -22.16 8.46
N ARG A 886 24.37 -21.39 7.51
CA ARG A 886 25.80 -21.34 7.19
C ARG A 886 26.35 -19.94 7.43
N TYR A 887 27.25 -19.82 8.41
CA TYR A 887 28.05 -18.61 8.64
C TYR A 887 29.45 -18.78 8.06
N ARG A 888 29.93 -17.81 7.28
CA ARG A 888 31.23 -17.90 6.62
C ARG A 888 31.98 -16.58 6.67
N ALA A 889 33.27 -16.65 6.96
CA ALA A 889 34.17 -15.50 6.91
C ALA A 889 34.14 -14.85 5.52
N GLY A 890 33.89 -13.54 5.47
CA GLY A 890 33.80 -12.76 4.23
C GLY A 890 32.49 -12.88 3.45
N GLU A 891 31.51 -13.68 3.91
CA GLU A 891 30.15 -13.73 3.35
C GLU A 891 29.16 -13.18 4.40
N GLN A 892 28.36 -14.05 5.05
CA GLN A 892 27.61 -13.72 6.25
C GLN A 892 28.36 -14.26 7.48
N PRO A 893 29.27 -13.47 8.09
CA PRO A 893 30.09 -13.94 9.20
C PRO A 893 29.37 -13.86 10.56
N SER A 894 28.30 -13.07 10.68
CA SER A 894 27.61 -12.81 11.94
C SER A 894 26.11 -12.63 11.72
N LEU A 895 25.36 -12.58 12.83
CA LEU A 895 23.96 -12.17 12.83
C LEU A 895 23.74 -11.10 13.92
N PRO A 896 23.15 -9.94 13.59
CA PRO A 896 22.89 -8.89 14.57
C PRO A 896 22.06 -9.36 15.76
N THR A 897 22.16 -8.62 16.87
CA THR A 897 21.34 -8.86 18.05
C THR A 897 19.86 -8.73 17.72
N HIS A 898 19.08 -9.75 18.05
CA HIS A 898 17.65 -9.85 17.82
C HIS A 898 17.01 -10.71 18.92
N SER A 899 15.71 -10.98 18.78
CA SER A 899 15.01 -12.01 19.54
C SER A 899 14.17 -12.83 18.60
N ASP A 900 13.93 -14.09 18.93
CA ASP A 900 13.17 -14.98 18.09
C ASP A 900 11.66 -14.75 18.20
N GLN A 901 10.96 -15.35 17.24
CA GLN A 901 9.51 -15.53 17.26
C GLN A 901 9.16 -16.92 17.84
N SER A 902 9.86 -17.35 18.90
CA SER A 902 9.66 -18.63 19.59
C SER A 902 9.57 -18.46 21.12
N LEU A 903 8.92 -19.43 21.78
CA LEU A 903 8.92 -19.51 23.24
C LEU A 903 10.30 -19.93 23.75
N LEU A 904 10.84 -20.98 23.14
CA LEU A 904 12.17 -21.53 23.39
C LEU A 904 12.89 -21.72 22.06
N SER A 905 14.22 -21.62 22.10
CA SER A 905 15.07 -21.83 20.94
C SER A 905 16.21 -22.80 21.22
N PHE A 906 16.65 -23.46 20.15
CA PHE A 906 17.86 -24.26 20.11
C PHE A 906 18.80 -23.75 19.03
N THR A 907 20.10 -23.80 19.31
CA THR A 907 21.16 -23.76 18.30
C THR A 907 22.04 -24.98 18.45
N ILE A 908 22.12 -25.83 17.43
CA ILE A 908 22.92 -27.06 17.42
C ILE A 908 24.11 -26.85 16.48
N ALA A 909 25.34 -26.98 16.97
CA ALA A 909 26.53 -26.93 16.12
C ALA A 909 26.65 -28.20 15.28
N LEU A 910 27.03 -28.08 14.00
CA LEU A 910 27.10 -29.24 13.10
C LEU A 910 28.51 -29.63 12.66
N ASN A 911 29.48 -28.74 12.77
CA ASN A 911 30.87 -29.01 12.41
C ASN A 911 31.84 -28.69 13.55
N ASP A 912 33.07 -29.17 13.42
CA ASP A 912 34.07 -29.10 14.49
C ASP A 912 34.51 -27.64 14.72
N PRO A 913 34.57 -27.15 15.97
CA PRO A 913 35.02 -25.79 16.25
C PRO A 913 36.43 -25.45 15.73
N ARG A 914 37.26 -26.44 15.39
CA ARG A 914 38.57 -26.23 14.75
C ARG A 914 38.47 -25.81 13.29
N GLU A 915 37.30 -25.96 12.65
CA GLU A 915 37.04 -25.57 11.27
C GLU A 915 36.75 -24.07 11.10
N TYR A 916 36.57 -23.34 12.21
CA TYR A 916 36.31 -21.90 12.20
C TYR A 916 36.99 -21.17 13.36
N GLU A 917 37.10 -19.84 13.28
CA GLU A 917 37.50 -18.97 14.39
C GLU A 917 36.39 -17.96 14.69
N GLY A 918 36.17 -17.68 15.98
CA GLY A 918 35.04 -16.88 16.45
C GLY A 918 33.75 -17.71 16.60
N GLY A 919 32.60 -17.11 16.34
CA GLY A 919 31.31 -17.79 16.36
C GLY A 919 30.69 -18.02 17.74
N GLY A 920 29.57 -18.73 17.75
CA GLY A 920 28.72 -18.93 18.92
C GLY A 920 27.52 -17.97 18.99
N THR A 921 26.68 -18.17 19.99
CA THR A 921 25.51 -17.34 20.27
C THR A 921 25.90 -16.25 21.27
N SER A 922 25.90 -14.98 20.85
CA SER A 922 26.24 -13.84 21.70
C SER A 922 25.03 -13.33 22.46
N PHE A 923 25.14 -13.19 23.77
CA PHE A 923 24.13 -12.55 24.62
C PHE A 923 24.68 -11.20 25.10
N PRO A 924 24.11 -10.04 24.68
CA PRO A 924 24.73 -8.73 24.92
C PRO A 924 25.02 -8.43 26.38
N THR A 925 24.08 -8.75 27.28
CA THR A 925 24.24 -8.50 28.72
C THR A 925 25.29 -9.40 29.38
N LEU A 926 25.61 -10.54 28.77
CA LEU A 926 26.66 -11.44 29.23
C LEU A 926 28.05 -10.96 28.79
N GLY A 927 28.13 -10.20 27.68
CA GLY A 927 29.39 -9.68 27.13
C GLY A 927 30.30 -10.74 26.48
N LEU A 928 29.83 -11.98 26.31
CA LEU A 928 30.57 -13.06 25.64
C LEU A 928 29.66 -13.97 24.81
N ALA A 929 30.26 -14.64 23.82
CA ALA A 929 29.59 -15.62 22.99
C ALA A 929 29.65 -17.03 23.61
N LEU A 930 28.52 -17.72 23.61
CA LEU A 930 28.39 -19.11 24.04
C LEU A 930 28.33 -20.01 22.80
N ASP A 931 29.38 -20.80 22.56
CA ASP A 931 29.36 -21.83 21.53
C ASP A 931 29.19 -23.22 22.13
N ALA A 932 28.69 -24.14 21.30
CA ALA A 932 28.61 -25.55 21.64
C ALA A 932 30.03 -26.17 21.57
N PRO A 933 30.37 -27.10 22.48
CA PRO A 933 31.75 -27.58 22.60
C PRO A 933 32.23 -28.42 21.41
N ASN A 934 31.34 -29.11 20.69
CA ASN A 934 31.65 -29.92 19.51
C ASN A 934 30.41 -30.03 18.59
N ALA A 935 30.58 -30.62 17.41
CA ALA A 935 29.49 -30.99 16.52
C ALA A 935 28.46 -31.90 17.24
N GLY A 936 27.18 -31.58 17.07
CA GLY A 936 26.05 -32.27 17.68
C GLY A 936 25.58 -31.69 19.00
N HIS A 937 26.39 -30.86 19.68
CA HIS A 937 26.01 -30.20 20.93
C HIS A 937 25.11 -28.98 20.69
N ALA A 938 24.36 -28.61 21.72
CA ALA A 938 23.33 -27.59 21.60
C ALA A 938 23.38 -26.52 22.69
N VAL A 939 22.95 -25.31 22.33
CA VAL A 939 22.64 -24.19 23.24
C VAL A 939 21.12 -24.03 23.29
N LEU A 940 20.56 -24.02 24.50
CA LEU A 940 19.13 -23.92 24.80
C LEU A 940 18.87 -22.60 25.51
N PHE A 941 17.89 -21.83 25.03
CA PHE A 941 17.59 -20.53 25.61
C PHE A 941 16.13 -20.10 25.35
N PRO A 942 15.57 -19.17 26.16
CA PRO A 942 14.29 -18.54 25.87
C PRO A 942 14.37 -17.74 24.56
N GLY A 943 13.42 -17.93 23.65
CA GLY A 943 13.46 -17.30 22.32
C GLY A 943 13.44 -15.77 22.38
N LYS A 944 12.82 -15.19 23.43
CA LYS A 944 12.78 -13.74 23.63
C LYS A 944 14.03 -13.11 24.20
N LEU A 945 14.99 -13.91 24.61
CA LEU A 945 16.27 -13.41 25.08
C LEU A 945 16.98 -12.68 23.94
N LEU A 946 17.49 -11.47 24.18
CA LEU A 946 18.27 -10.75 23.18
C LEU A 946 19.58 -11.51 22.91
N HIS A 947 19.79 -11.89 21.65
CA HIS A 947 20.94 -12.68 21.25
C HIS A 947 21.33 -12.43 19.79
N GLY A 948 22.52 -12.84 19.39
CA GLY A 948 23.03 -12.72 18.02
C GLY A 948 24.00 -13.85 17.67
N GLY A 949 24.42 -13.87 16.41
CA GLY A 949 25.50 -14.76 15.95
C GLY A 949 26.82 -14.00 16.02
N ALA A 950 27.74 -14.46 16.88
CA ALA A 950 29.05 -13.86 16.98
C ALA A 950 29.84 -14.05 15.67
N GLU A 951 30.72 -13.10 15.37
CA GLU A 951 31.44 -13.05 14.11
C GLU A 951 32.36 -14.26 13.90
N ILE A 952 32.31 -14.81 12.68
CA ILE A 952 33.24 -15.80 12.16
C ILE A 952 34.35 -15.08 11.39
N THR A 953 35.56 -15.08 11.95
CA THR A 953 36.73 -14.40 11.37
C THR A 953 37.50 -15.29 10.41
N ARG A 954 37.39 -16.62 10.56
CA ARG A 954 37.97 -17.61 9.64
C ARG A 954 37.06 -18.83 9.51
N GLY A 955 37.02 -19.44 8.33
CA GLY A 955 36.37 -20.73 8.11
C GLY A 955 34.86 -20.63 7.88
N THR A 956 34.15 -21.72 8.16
CA THR A 956 32.69 -21.82 7.98
C THR A 956 32.08 -22.58 9.14
N ARG A 957 31.00 -22.04 9.72
CA ARG A 957 30.25 -22.64 10.82
C ARG A 957 28.85 -23.00 10.34
N TYR A 958 28.45 -24.24 10.57
CA TYR A 958 27.10 -24.73 10.27
C TYR A 958 26.34 -24.98 11.56
N VAL A 959 25.08 -24.53 11.62
CA VAL A 959 24.19 -24.79 12.75
C VAL A 959 22.79 -25.18 12.30
N ILE A 960 22.09 -26.00 13.09
CA ILE A 960 20.63 -26.09 13.02
C ILE A 960 20.05 -25.15 14.08
N VAL A 961 19.08 -24.33 13.67
CA VAL A 961 18.29 -23.47 14.54
C VAL A 961 16.87 -24.02 14.62
N LEU A 962 16.30 -24.10 15.83
CA LEU A 962 14.90 -24.48 16.03
C LEU A 962 14.16 -23.43 16.83
N PHE A 963 12.97 -23.09 16.36
CA PHE A 963 11.99 -22.26 17.05
C PHE A 963 10.89 -23.14 17.60
N MET A 964 10.67 -23.07 18.92
CA MET A 964 9.70 -23.92 19.61
C MET A 964 8.55 -23.10 20.17
N GLY A 965 7.34 -23.62 20.01
CA GLY A 965 6.11 -23.18 20.66
C GLY A 965 5.58 -24.26 21.60
N TYR A 966 4.52 -23.92 22.32
CA TYR A 966 3.87 -24.84 23.24
C TYR A 966 2.37 -24.91 22.94
N PHE A 967 1.83 -26.12 22.83
CA PHE A 967 0.43 -26.41 22.54
C PHE A 967 -0.44 -26.06 23.76
N ALA A 968 -0.71 -24.77 23.91
CA ALA A 968 -1.57 -24.20 24.91
C ALA A 968 -2.19 -22.91 24.39
N ASN A 969 -3.23 -22.47 25.09
CA ASN A 969 -3.92 -21.22 24.86
C ASN A 969 -3.57 -20.26 25.98
N ARG A 970 -2.94 -19.12 25.66
CA ARG A 970 -2.47 -18.16 26.67
C ARG A 970 -3.63 -17.56 27.48
N SER A 971 -4.80 -17.40 26.87
CA SER A 971 -6.04 -16.99 27.55
C SER A 971 -6.52 -17.98 28.62
N GLY A 972 -5.97 -19.20 28.65
CA GLY A 972 -6.47 -20.30 29.49
C GLY A 972 -7.76 -20.92 28.95
N ARG A 973 -8.31 -20.44 27.82
CA ARG A 973 -9.47 -21.04 27.17
C ARG A 973 -9.11 -22.44 26.69
N LYS A 974 -10.03 -23.40 26.87
CA LYS A 974 -9.80 -24.78 26.40
C LYS A 974 -9.69 -24.82 24.86
N PRO A 975 -8.77 -25.62 24.28
CA PRO A 975 -8.67 -25.77 22.83
C PRO A 975 -10.03 -26.10 22.17
N GLY A 976 -10.22 -25.61 20.95
CA GLY A 976 -11.44 -25.69 20.16
C GLY A 976 -12.52 -24.68 20.56
N TYR A 977 -12.19 -23.63 21.31
CA TYR A 977 -13.21 -22.67 21.75
C TYR A 977 -13.78 -21.86 20.58
N VAL A 978 -12.96 -21.54 19.59
CA VAL A 978 -13.38 -20.84 18.37
C VAL A 978 -14.30 -21.74 17.56
N LEU A 979 -13.93 -23.02 17.41
CA LEU A 979 -14.76 -23.98 16.68
C LEU A 979 -16.12 -24.22 17.36
N ARG A 980 -16.16 -24.26 18.69
CA ARG A 980 -17.42 -24.31 19.45
C ARG A 980 -18.24 -23.03 19.32
N GLU A 981 -17.60 -21.87 19.33
CA GLU A 981 -18.29 -20.59 19.10
C GLU A 981 -18.91 -20.54 17.69
N MET A 982 -18.18 -20.97 16.67
CA MET A 982 -18.68 -21.10 15.31
C MET A 982 -19.89 -22.04 15.22
N GLN A 983 -19.87 -23.17 15.93
CA GLN A 983 -21.01 -24.09 16.01
C GLN A 983 -22.21 -23.42 16.70
N ASN A 984 -22.00 -22.80 17.86
CA ASN A 984 -23.06 -22.11 18.59
C ASN A 984 -23.72 -21.02 17.74
N LEU A 985 -22.93 -20.23 16.98
CA LEU A 985 -23.45 -19.20 16.08
C LEU A 985 -24.26 -19.76 14.90
N ARG A 986 -23.97 -20.99 14.45
CA ARG A 986 -24.76 -21.69 13.43
C ARG A 986 -26.05 -22.30 13.98
N ASP A 987 -26.02 -22.70 15.25
CA ASP A 987 -27.14 -23.34 15.94
C ASP A 987 -28.15 -22.34 16.51
N LEU A 988 -27.81 -21.04 16.54
CA LEU A 988 -28.77 -19.99 16.88
C LEU A 988 -29.93 -19.98 15.87
N PRO A 989 -31.19 -19.94 16.32
CA PRO A 989 -32.32 -19.78 15.41
C PRO A 989 -32.14 -18.47 14.64
N GLY A 990 -32.38 -18.51 13.33
CA GLY A 990 -32.42 -17.29 12.53
C GLY A 990 -33.45 -16.31 13.09
N ASP A 991 -33.28 -15.03 12.78
CA ASP A 991 -34.21 -13.93 13.15
C ASP A 991 -35.66 -14.16 12.66
N ASP A 992 -35.88 -15.21 11.86
CA ASP A 992 -37.15 -15.71 11.34
C ASP A 992 -37.76 -16.87 12.16
N GLY A 993 -37.18 -17.24 13.32
CA GLY A 993 -37.80 -18.13 14.30
C GLY A 993 -37.95 -19.59 13.87
N ARG A 994 -37.21 -20.04 12.83
CA ARG A 994 -37.24 -21.45 12.38
C ARG A 994 -36.04 -22.22 12.91
N PRO A 995 -36.23 -23.36 13.60
CA PRO A 995 -35.12 -24.20 14.03
C PRO A 995 -34.43 -24.85 12.82
N THR A 996 -33.10 -24.87 12.83
CA THR A 996 -32.28 -25.58 11.85
C THR A 996 -32.43 -27.09 12.06
N ALA A 997 -32.94 -27.79 11.06
CA ALA A 997 -33.06 -29.25 11.08
C ALA A 997 -31.70 -29.90 10.81
N GLY A 998 -31.13 -30.58 11.81
CA GLY A 998 -30.08 -31.58 11.61
C GLY A 998 -28.90 -31.48 12.56
N GLY A 999 -29.02 -32.11 13.73
CA GLY A 999 -27.92 -32.30 14.68
C GLY A 999 -27.98 -33.67 15.34
N ALA A 1000 -27.82 -34.74 14.55
CA ALA A 1000 -27.41 -36.04 15.06
C ALA A 1000 -25.88 -36.12 14.92
N GLY A 1001 -25.18 -36.24 16.05
CA GLY A 1001 -23.72 -36.29 16.10
C GLY A 1001 -23.13 -35.47 17.25
N LYS A 1002 -23.68 -35.59 18.45
CA LYS A 1002 -22.92 -35.35 19.68
C LYS A 1002 -22.22 -36.65 19.98
N ASP A 1003 -20.91 -36.70 19.74
CA ASP A 1003 -19.89 -37.37 20.56
C ASP A 1003 -18.62 -37.53 19.72
N GLU A 1004 -17.49 -37.27 20.37
CA GLU A 1004 -16.10 -37.26 19.87
C GLU A 1004 -15.61 -35.92 19.27
N LEU A 1005 -15.17 -35.03 20.17
CA LEU A 1005 -14.30 -33.88 19.91
C LEU A 1005 -13.05 -33.98 20.77
#